data_AF-A0AAD4ECF1-F1
#
_entry.id   AF-A0AAD4ECF1-F1
#
_cell.length_a   1.000
_cell.length_b   1.000
_cell.length_c   1.000
_cell.angle_alpha   90.00
_cell.angle_beta   90.00
_cell.angle_gamma   90.00
#
_symmetry.space_group_name_H-M   'P 1'
#
loop_
_entity.id
_entity.type
_entity.pdbx_description
1 polymer ?
#
loop_
_entity_poly.entity_id
_entity_poly.type
_entity_poly.pdbx_seq_one_letter_code
_entity_poly.pdbx_strand_id
1 'polypeptide(L)'
;MLPRQPYRGPVRKLVLAFDVGTTYSAISYCILDPGEVPKIEPVTRYPAQEHSGGNSKIPSILYYDSNGTARAIGAEARQEHIIERAEEDGWIKLEWFVLWKLHLRARNLAANHITDDDIPPLPRGKNAVEVLGDFMQYLFRCARSYIEETHPSGSNLWRSLENRIEFVLTHPNGWEGPQQKQIRLAAVLGGLIPSTEDGMARVHLLTEGEASLHYCVANILASDAFSASQGVVVIDAGGGTLDLSAYSMNLSPTLIEEVAAAECRLQGSVFVTRRAHDLLQEKLSGSRFGTPDIVQQMTDIFDSTTKLRFRNPEDPSYIKFGTVRDKDPQRDIRNGQLKLSGQDVAKLFEPSISSIIEAFEIQRKAAGTPITFVFFVGGFAASDWMFAKLQAYFQSLSISFSRPDNHCNKAVADGAVSYFIDHLVSSRVARFTYGTECSVPFNPFDMEHRARQKDGTRVSEQQEFSETFAIRRYNQAACNQVDVGIMSYRGLLPKPDWMDTERNTSKIAEKLTLKRSAEGSTYYAMEVKVILLFGLTELKAVIGWEDGVSHIGFLGCTISYLLGHRFPSQENVGGDCKIPSIICYDPDGTVCAVGAEATQEYIEEKIEDDGWVKLEWWKLHLRPRTMASSHVTDQDIPALPQNKTAVQVLADFMHYLYQCARKYIEESHSNGADMLRSVEHTIEFVLSHPNGWEGPQQTQIRNAAIMAGLVPDTPEGRTRIHLVTEGEASLHYCLGSGLAADGFQGDQGVIIVDAGGGTIDVSAYHMTTLPSFEEIAPAECRLQGSIFVSRRAKAMLRGILYGSEDMISHMATIFDSTTKQRFSNEDDPAYIKFGTIRDKDPNFNIRSGQLKLMGSDVAALFEPSAAAIIEAIEEQRHAAARTISTVFLVGGFAASDWLFMKLQNHLRPLGLDFCRPDSHTAKAVADGAVAFFLDHRVSARVAKFTYGTRCATQFDRNDPQHKLRASMAVPRPSGRTVLPNAFSAILTKGTAVSETKEFSKSFITEVVDRSACNMITTEVICYRGDSPSPRWTDLEPGMFSTLCNVHADTSKVARTISPRRGYAGLQFYRQEFSIILMFGLTELQAQLCWKEDVSDSRDLAPRCDIDARAMFRGLNEGKERTPLTYDTNARILDRSPAAVVFDQVVEAA
;
A
#
# COMPACT_ATOMS: atom_id res chain seq x y z
N MET A 1 5.95 -1.35 -19.75
CA MET A 1 6.63 -2.42 -19.01
C MET A 1 7.22 -3.40 -20.00
N LEU A 2 8.31 -4.08 -19.67
CA LEU A 2 8.63 -5.33 -20.37
C LEU A 2 7.56 -6.38 -20.03
N PRO A 3 7.13 -7.20 -20.99
CA PRO A 3 5.95 -8.04 -20.81
C PRO A 3 6.27 -9.50 -20.49
N ARG A 4 5.47 -10.08 -19.59
CA ARG A 4 5.62 -11.48 -19.19
C ARG A 4 4.83 -12.41 -20.08
N GLN A 5 5.45 -13.55 -20.41
CA GLN A 5 4.78 -14.64 -21.11
C GLN A 5 3.97 -15.50 -20.13
N PRO A 6 2.84 -16.10 -20.56
CA PRO A 6 2.15 -17.12 -19.78
C PRO A 6 3.08 -18.27 -19.38
N TYR A 7 2.98 -18.72 -18.13
CA TYR A 7 3.84 -19.75 -17.57
C TYR A 7 3.58 -21.10 -18.27
N ARG A 8 4.63 -21.64 -18.90
CA ARG A 8 4.57 -22.87 -19.70
C ARG A 8 4.93 -24.15 -18.93
N GLY A 9 5.09 -24.07 -17.62
CA GLY A 9 5.37 -25.25 -16.79
C GLY A 9 4.14 -26.16 -16.69
N PRO A 10 4.31 -27.49 -16.55
CA PRO A 10 3.20 -28.45 -16.58
C PRO A 10 2.40 -28.51 -15.26
N VAL A 11 2.84 -27.82 -14.21
CA VAL A 11 2.26 -27.86 -12.86
C VAL A 11 2.38 -26.53 -12.14
N ARG A 12 1.40 -26.18 -11.30
CA ARG A 12 1.46 -25.00 -10.41
C ARG A 12 2.69 -25.07 -9.49
N LYS A 13 3.43 -23.97 -9.37
CA LYS A 13 4.56 -23.76 -8.44
C LYS A 13 4.40 -22.46 -7.64
N LEU A 14 5.17 -22.31 -6.56
CA LEU A 14 5.34 -21.06 -5.83
C LEU A 14 6.80 -20.61 -5.94
N VAL A 15 7.04 -19.31 -6.15
CA VAL A 15 8.35 -18.67 -5.99
C VAL A 15 8.27 -17.78 -4.76
N LEU A 16 9.24 -17.89 -3.84
CA LEU A 16 9.41 -16.96 -2.73
C LEU A 16 10.79 -16.28 -2.82
N ALA A 17 10.81 -14.96 -2.95
CA ALA A 17 12.01 -14.15 -2.85
C ALA A 17 12.17 -13.57 -1.44
N PHE A 18 13.35 -13.75 -0.85
CA PHE A 18 13.72 -13.23 0.48
C PHE A 18 14.83 -12.18 0.33
N ASP A 19 14.49 -10.94 0.65
CA ASP A 19 15.43 -9.87 0.92
C ASP A 19 15.76 -9.87 2.42
N VAL A 20 16.87 -10.48 2.81
CA VAL A 20 17.29 -10.55 4.22
C VAL A 20 18.25 -9.40 4.54
N GLY A 21 17.75 -8.16 4.48
CA GLY A 21 18.53 -6.94 4.73
C GLY A 21 19.10 -6.83 6.16
N THR A 22 20.21 -6.11 6.31
CA THR A 22 20.88 -5.85 7.61
C THR A 22 19.99 -5.15 8.65
N THR A 23 18.96 -4.45 8.16
CA THR A 23 18.19 -3.44 8.90
C THR A 23 16.71 -3.82 8.89
N TYR A 24 16.13 -3.87 7.69
CA TYR A 24 14.79 -4.39 7.44
C TYR A 24 14.87 -5.47 6.35
N SER A 25 14.09 -6.53 6.51
CA SER A 25 13.98 -7.66 5.59
C SER A 25 12.58 -7.73 4.98
N ALA A 26 12.45 -8.28 3.78
CA ALA A 26 11.20 -8.37 3.04
C ALA A 26 11.05 -9.70 2.30
N ILE A 27 9.80 -10.06 2.00
CA ILE A 27 9.46 -11.22 1.18
C ILE A 27 8.50 -10.78 0.07
N SER A 28 8.68 -11.32 -1.13
CA SER A 28 7.72 -11.21 -2.23
C SER A 28 7.61 -12.55 -2.94
N TYR A 29 6.49 -12.81 -3.62
CA TYR A 29 6.16 -14.13 -4.14
C TYR A 29 5.53 -14.08 -5.53
N CYS A 30 5.47 -15.24 -6.18
CA CYS A 30 4.70 -15.43 -7.41
C CYS A 30 4.13 -16.85 -7.42
N ILE A 31 2.83 -16.96 -7.67
CA ILE A 31 2.20 -18.25 -7.99
C ILE A 31 2.31 -18.43 -9.50
N LEU A 32 3.03 -19.48 -9.92
CA LEU A 32 3.26 -19.81 -11.32
C LEU A 32 2.22 -20.83 -11.76
N ASP A 33 1.15 -20.35 -12.42
CA ASP A 33 0.03 -21.17 -12.87
C ASP A 33 0.13 -21.53 -14.36
N PRO A 34 -0.03 -22.82 -14.77
CA PRO A 34 0.07 -23.24 -16.16
C PRO A 34 -0.92 -22.51 -17.08
N GLY A 35 -0.40 -21.70 -18.00
CA GLY A 35 -1.20 -20.91 -18.94
C GLY A 35 -1.54 -19.49 -18.48
N GLU A 36 -1.23 -19.11 -17.24
CA GLU A 36 -1.46 -17.76 -16.70
C GLU A 36 -0.20 -16.88 -16.75
N VAL A 37 -0.37 -15.56 -16.82
CA VAL A 37 0.75 -14.60 -16.82
C VAL A 37 1.27 -14.40 -15.39
N PRO A 38 2.57 -14.64 -15.10
CA PRO A 38 3.14 -14.49 -13.77
C PRO A 38 2.98 -13.07 -13.18
N LYS A 39 2.29 -12.98 -12.03
CA LYS A 39 2.20 -11.77 -11.21
C LYS A 39 3.19 -11.84 -10.03
N ILE A 40 3.78 -10.69 -9.68
CA ILE A 40 4.68 -10.57 -8.54
C ILE A 40 3.91 -9.87 -7.43
N GLU A 41 3.76 -10.57 -6.31
CA GLU A 41 2.92 -10.16 -5.18
C GLU A 41 3.80 -9.90 -3.95
N PRO A 42 3.72 -8.73 -3.30
CA PRO A 42 4.47 -8.46 -2.07
C PRO A 42 3.84 -9.19 -0.86
N VAL A 43 4.67 -9.66 0.08
CA VAL A 43 4.25 -9.91 1.48
C VAL A 43 4.35 -8.59 2.24
N THR A 44 3.23 -7.90 2.45
CA THR A 44 3.15 -6.55 3.06
C THR A 44 2.96 -6.56 4.58
N ARG A 45 2.39 -7.63 5.14
CA ARG A 45 1.93 -7.73 6.52
C ARG A 45 2.69 -8.82 7.29
N TYR A 46 3.16 -8.48 8.49
CA TYR A 46 3.88 -9.39 9.40
C TYR A 46 3.33 -9.27 10.83
N PRO A 47 3.48 -10.28 11.70
CA PRO A 47 2.98 -10.24 13.09
C PRO A 47 3.52 -9.05 13.89
N ALA A 48 2.67 -8.51 14.77
CA ALA A 48 3.00 -7.40 15.70
C ALA A 48 3.46 -6.08 15.04
N GLN A 49 3.20 -5.91 13.75
CA GLN A 49 3.62 -4.74 12.98
C GLN A 49 2.65 -3.56 13.13
N GLU A 50 3.18 -2.37 13.44
CA GLU A 50 2.39 -1.14 13.62
C GLU A 50 1.73 -0.66 12.31
N HIS A 51 2.56 -0.32 11.32
CA HIS A 51 2.14 0.43 10.14
C HIS A 51 1.82 -0.50 8.95
N SER A 52 0.75 -1.27 9.12
CA SER A 52 0.09 -2.15 8.15
C SER A 52 -0.20 -1.50 6.78
N GLY A 53 -0.45 -0.20 6.74
CA GLY A 53 -0.73 0.54 5.51
C GLY A 53 0.47 0.69 4.56
N GLY A 54 1.70 0.32 4.96
CA GLY A 54 2.86 0.69 4.18
C GLY A 54 4.22 0.03 4.44
N ASN A 55 4.58 -0.33 5.67
CA ASN A 55 5.91 -0.87 5.95
C ASN A 55 6.01 -2.36 5.58
N SER A 56 6.08 -2.65 4.28
CA SER A 56 6.14 -4.01 3.73
C SER A 56 7.46 -4.77 4.01
N LYS A 57 8.24 -4.31 4.98
CA LYS A 57 9.47 -4.92 5.50
C LYS A 57 9.42 -5.05 7.04
N ILE A 58 10.00 -6.12 7.57
CA ILE A 58 10.08 -6.44 9.00
C ILE A 58 11.51 -6.18 9.53
N PRO A 59 11.70 -5.53 10.71
CA PRO A 59 13.04 -5.24 11.23
C PRO A 59 13.84 -6.52 11.53
N SER A 60 15.12 -6.54 11.20
CA SER A 60 16.01 -7.71 11.35
C SER A 60 16.53 -7.93 12.78
N ILE A 61 15.61 -7.95 13.76
CA ILE A 61 15.86 -8.02 15.21
C ILE A 61 15.44 -9.39 15.76
N LEU A 62 16.21 -9.93 16.73
CA LEU A 62 15.92 -11.19 17.41
C LEU A 62 16.23 -11.09 18.92
N TYR A 63 15.43 -11.76 19.76
CA TYR A 63 15.79 -12.06 21.15
C TYR A 63 16.06 -13.56 21.34
N TYR A 64 17.11 -13.89 22.10
CA TYR A 64 17.47 -15.26 22.48
C TYR A 64 17.48 -15.44 23.99
N ASP A 65 16.97 -16.56 24.50
CA ASP A 65 17.16 -16.93 25.91
C ASP A 65 18.60 -17.42 26.18
N SER A 66 18.89 -17.66 27.46
CA SER A 66 20.20 -18.15 27.94
C SER A 66 20.56 -19.56 27.45
N ASN A 67 19.63 -20.29 26.83
CA ASN A 67 19.87 -21.59 26.17
C ASN A 67 20.14 -21.44 24.66
N GLY A 68 20.04 -20.22 24.11
CA GLY A 68 20.14 -19.98 22.68
C GLY A 68 18.85 -20.29 21.91
N THR A 69 17.69 -20.34 22.56
CA THR A 69 16.39 -20.45 21.89
C THR A 69 15.88 -19.06 21.52
N ALA A 70 15.45 -18.84 20.27
CA ALA A 70 14.81 -17.59 19.89
C ALA A 70 13.46 -17.43 20.61
N ARG A 71 13.15 -16.21 21.07
CA ARG A 71 11.99 -15.90 21.94
C ARG A 71 11.00 -14.91 21.34
N ALA A 72 11.51 -13.96 20.57
CA ALA A 72 10.75 -13.03 19.75
C ALA A 72 11.61 -12.60 18.56
N ILE A 73 11.00 -12.42 17.39
CA ILE A 73 11.71 -12.05 16.16
C ILE A 73 10.92 -10.94 15.44
N GLY A 74 11.61 -10.07 14.70
CA GLY A 74 10.95 -9.11 13.83
C GLY A 74 10.31 -7.96 14.61
N ALA A 75 9.05 -7.64 14.31
CA ALA A 75 8.31 -6.58 14.99
C ALA A 75 7.86 -6.99 16.41
N GLU A 76 7.69 -8.29 16.68
CA GLU A 76 7.43 -8.84 18.03
C GLU A 76 8.53 -8.39 19.02
N ALA A 77 9.79 -8.40 18.57
CA ALA A 77 10.95 -7.94 19.34
C ALA A 77 10.96 -6.41 19.63
N ARG A 78 9.95 -5.66 19.17
CA ARG A 78 9.69 -4.25 19.54
C ARG A 78 8.47 -4.07 20.45
N GLN A 79 7.76 -5.13 20.83
CA GLN A 79 6.63 -5.05 21.78
C GLN A 79 7.13 -4.81 23.21
N GLU A 80 6.52 -3.86 23.92
CA GLU A 80 6.97 -3.47 25.28
C GLU A 80 6.86 -4.62 26.29
N HIS A 81 5.89 -5.53 26.13
CA HIS A 81 5.78 -6.74 26.97
C HIS A 81 6.92 -7.74 26.73
N ILE A 82 7.42 -7.82 25.48
CA ILE A 82 8.59 -8.62 25.12
C ILE A 82 9.85 -7.99 25.68
N ILE A 83 9.93 -6.66 25.75
CA ILE A 83 11.06 -5.92 26.32
C ILE A 83 11.09 -6.07 27.86
N GLU A 84 9.98 -5.83 28.58
CA GLU A 84 9.90 -6.06 30.04
C GLU A 84 10.30 -7.51 30.37
N ARG A 85 9.79 -8.48 29.60
CA ARG A 85 10.13 -9.90 29.79
C ARG A 85 11.58 -10.24 29.41
N ALA A 86 12.15 -9.62 28.37
CA ALA A 86 13.54 -9.83 28.00
C ALA A 86 14.51 -9.32 29.08
N GLU A 87 14.16 -8.22 29.75
CA GLU A 87 14.89 -7.72 30.92
C GLU A 87 14.74 -8.64 32.14
N GLU A 88 13.53 -9.13 32.43
CA GLU A 88 13.24 -10.04 33.56
C GLU A 88 13.86 -11.45 33.39
N ASP A 89 13.68 -12.10 32.23
CA ASP A 89 14.20 -13.44 31.91
C ASP A 89 15.68 -13.40 31.45
N GLY A 90 16.29 -12.22 31.27
CA GLY A 90 17.70 -12.03 30.89
C GLY A 90 18.05 -12.46 29.46
N TRP A 91 17.21 -12.09 28.47
CA TRP A 91 17.39 -12.45 27.07
C TRP A 91 18.43 -11.58 26.35
N ILE A 92 19.17 -12.17 25.42
CA ILE A 92 20.18 -11.52 24.59
C ILE A 92 19.49 -10.95 23.34
N LYS A 93 19.50 -9.62 23.20
CA LYS A 93 19.00 -8.88 22.03
C LYS A 93 20.05 -8.83 20.92
N LEU A 94 19.66 -9.16 19.69
CA LEU A 94 20.44 -8.93 18.47
C LEU A 94 19.69 -7.91 17.61
N GLU A 95 20.26 -6.72 17.43
CA GLU A 95 19.67 -5.62 16.66
C GLU A 95 20.70 -4.87 15.80
N TRP A 96 20.37 -3.67 15.32
CA TRP A 96 21.24 -2.94 14.39
C TRP A 96 22.50 -2.36 15.02
N PHE A 97 22.52 -2.08 16.33
CA PHE A 97 23.78 -1.83 17.06
C PHE A 97 24.64 -3.10 17.18
N VAL A 98 24.07 -4.29 16.92
CA VAL A 98 24.79 -5.58 16.89
C VAL A 98 25.24 -5.95 15.47
N LEU A 99 24.69 -5.32 14.42
CA LEU A 99 24.96 -5.56 13.00
C LEU A 99 25.14 -7.05 12.65
N TRP A 100 24.31 -7.96 13.18
CA TRP A 100 24.64 -9.39 13.20
C TRP A 100 24.84 -10.02 11.80
N LYS A 101 24.20 -9.50 10.73
CA LYS A 101 24.47 -9.90 9.32
C LYS A 101 25.93 -9.66 8.93
N LEU A 102 26.64 -8.72 9.55
CA LEU A 102 28.07 -8.47 9.35
C LEU A 102 29.00 -9.52 9.99
N HIS A 103 28.54 -10.40 10.89
CA HIS A 103 29.32 -11.59 11.29
C HIS A 103 29.53 -12.58 10.12
N LEU A 104 28.77 -12.42 9.03
CA LEU A 104 28.97 -13.13 7.77
C LEU A 104 29.87 -12.38 6.78
N ARG A 105 30.35 -11.16 7.08
CA ARG A 105 31.13 -10.34 6.13
C ARG A 105 32.43 -11.00 5.73
N ALA A 106 32.84 -10.82 4.47
CA ALA A 106 34.22 -11.13 4.08
C ALA A 106 35.17 -10.16 4.82
N ARG A 107 36.24 -10.67 5.44
CA ARG A 107 37.16 -9.84 6.25
C ARG A 107 37.88 -8.72 5.47
N ASN A 108 37.90 -8.82 4.14
CA ASN A 108 38.44 -7.80 3.23
C ASN A 108 37.38 -6.75 2.78
N LEU A 109 36.15 -6.82 3.28
CA LEU A 109 35.15 -5.74 3.25
C LEU A 109 35.14 -4.92 4.55
N ALA A 110 36.08 -5.16 5.48
CA ALA A 110 36.27 -4.30 6.64
C ALA A 110 36.64 -2.89 6.18
N ALA A 111 35.80 -1.91 6.50
CA ALA A 111 36.08 -0.51 6.24
C ALA A 111 36.93 0.07 7.37
N ASN A 112 37.78 1.06 7.08
CA ASN A 112 38.69 1.66 8.07
C ASN A 112 37.97 2.28 9.29
N HIS A 113 36.65 2.47 9.24
CA HIS A 113 35.79 2.97 10.31
C HIS A 113 34.98 1.88 11.05
N ILE A 114 35.26 0.59 10.84
CA ILE A 114 34.58 -0.53 11.51
C ILE A 114 35.57 -1.64 11.82
N THR A 115 35.86 -1.86 13.11
CA THR A 115 36.69 -2.97 13.58
C THR A 115 35.87 -4.27 13.74
N ASP A 116 36.51 -5.35 14.19
CA ASP A 116 35.79 -6.54 14.68
C ASP A 116 35.26 -6.33 16.12
N ASP A 117 35.87 -5.43 16.91
CA ASP A 117 35.40 -5.05 18.27
C ASP A 117 34.12 -4.19 18.22
N ASP A 118 33.88 -3.50 17.11
CA ASP A 118 32.62 -2.78 16.82
C ASP A 118 31.44 -3.73 16.48
N ILE A 119 31.63 -5.06 16.45
CA ILE A 119 30.53 -6.03 16.32
C ILE A 119 30.29 -6.74 17.67
N PRO A 120 29.18 -6.45 18.39
CA PRO A 120 28.82 -7.17 19.59
C PRO A 120 28.69 -8.70 19.39
N PRO A 121 28.98 -9.51 20.43
CA PRO A 121 29.06 -10.96 20.31
C PRO A 121 27.70 -11.63 20.10
N LEU A 122 27.72 -12.77 19.40
CA LEU A 122 26.55 -13.63 19.23
C LEU A 122 26.15 -14.36 20.52
N PRO A 123 24.90 -14.85 20.64
CA PRO A 123 24.45 -15.59 21.82
C PRO A 123 25.29 -16.85 22.05
N ARG A 124 25.50 -17.22 23.31
CA ARG A 124 26.41 -18.31 23.68
C ARG A 124 25.97 -19.64 23.04
N GLY A 125 26.78 -20.15 22.13
CA GLY A 125 26.52 -21.41 21.42
C GLY A 125 25.79 -21.27 20.09
N LYS A 126 25.40 -20.04 19.68
CA LYS A 126 24.88 -19.74 18.33
C LYS A 126 25.98 -19.13 17.45
N ASN A 127 25.98 -19.51 16.17
CA ASN A 127 26.78 -18.87 15.13
C ASN A 127 25.89 -18.12 14.12
N ALA A 128 26.48 -17.24 13.30
CA ALA A 128 25.73 -16.34 12.41
C ALA A 128 24.86 -17.07 11.37
N VAL A 129 25.21 -18.30 10.99
CA VAL A 129 24.42 -19.12 10.06
C VAL A 129 23.18 -19.72 10.72
N GLU A 130 23.26 -20.05 12.02
CA GLU A 130 22.10 -20.48 12.80
C GLU A 130 21.15 -19.31 13.07
N VAL A 131 21.69 -18.13 13.41
CA VAL A 131 20.87 -16.90 13.57
C VAL A 131 20.17 -16.52 12.26
N LEU A 132 20.85 -16.65 11.12
CA LEU A 132 20.24 -16.49 9.80
C LEU A 132 19.16 -17.55 9.52
N GLY A 133 19.39 -18.80 9.92
CA GLY A 133 18.42 -19.89 9.77
C GLY A 133 17.15 -19.70 10.60
N ASP A 134 17.29 -19.32 11.87
CA ASP A 134 16.16 -19.01 12.75
C ASP A 134 15.35 -17.82 12.20
N PHE A 135 16.03 -16.79 11.68
CA PHE A 135 15.38 -15.63 11.06
C PHE A 135 14.69 -15.99 9.72
N MET A 136 15.31 -16.80 8.87
CA MET A 136 14.69 -17.31 7.64
C MET A 136 13.47 -18.18 7.94
N GLN A 137 13.50 -19.00 9.00
CA GLN A 137 12.36 -19.80 9.44
C GLN A 137 11.18 -18.92 9.85
N TYR A 138 11.44 -17.85 10.61
CA TYR A 138 10.43 -16.87 10.99
C TYR A 138 9.81 -16.19 9.76
N LEU A 139 10.66 -15.68 8.84
CA LEU A 139 10.22 -15.09 7.58
C LEU A 139 9.35 -16.07 6.77
N PHE A 140 9.76 -17.33 6.64
CA PHE A 140 9.01 -18.35 5.91
C PHE A 140 7.64 -18.66 6.55
N ARG A 141 7.54 -18.65 7.89
CA ARG A 141 6.25 -18.74 8.59
C ARG A 141 5.35 -17.53 8.31
N CYS A 142 5.91 -16.32 8.33
CA CYS A 142 5.15 -15.10 8.02
C CYS A 142 4.59 -15.14 6.59
N ALA A 143 5.41 -15.52 5.60
CA ALA A 143 4.98 -15.69 4.21
C ALA A 143 3.87 -16.75 4.06
N ARG A 144 3.97 -17.87 4.81
CA ARG A 144 2.91 -18.89 4.87
C ARG A 144 1.60 -18.30 5.39
N SER A 145 1.58 -17.74 6.59
CA SER A 145 0.35 -17.21 7.20
C SER A 145 -0.28 -16.12 6.32
N TYR A 146 0.56 -15.24 5.75
CA TYR A 146 0.12 -14.25 4.76
C TYR A 146 -0.62 -14.89 3.58
N ILE A 147 -0.02 -15.87 2.91
CA ILE A 147 -0.61 -16.53 1.73
C ILE A 147 -1.87 -17.33 2.13
N GLU A 148 -1.89 -17.96 3.32
CA GLU A 148 -3.07 -18.69 3.82
C GLU A 148 -4.25 -17.77 4.22
N GLU A 149 -4.01 -16.50 4.53
CA GLU A 149 -5.03 -15.50 4.91
C GLU A 149 -5.48 -14.57 3.76
N THR A 150 -4.60 -14.33 2.79
CA THR A 150 -4.79 -13.35 1.70
C THR A 150 -5.51 -13.97 0.49
N HIS A 151 -5.44 -15.30 0.31
CA HIS A 151 -6.07 -16.01 -0.81
C HIS A 151 -7.35 -16.77 -0.38
N PRO A 152 -8.44 -16.77 -1.18
CA PRO A 152 -9.57 -17.66 -1.00
C PRO A 152 -9.13 -19.13 -0.89
N SER A 153 -9.69 -19.89 0.06
CA SER A 153 -9.24 -21.25 0.38
C SER A 153 -7.72 -21.40 0.57
N GLY A 154 -7.05 -20.36 1.07
CA GLY A 154 -5.58 -20.24 1.14
C GLY A 154 -4.85 -21.43 1.80
N SER A 155 -5.43 -22.08 2.81
CA SER A 155 -4.85 -23.29 3.42
C SER A 155 -4.88 -24.52 2.50
N ASN A 156 -5.80 -24.60 1.53
CA ASN A 156 -5.80 -25.62 0.46
C ASN A 156 -4.74 -25.28 -0.61
N LEU A 157 -4.67 -24.00 -0.99
CA LEU A 157 -3.66 -23.47 -1.91
C LEU A 157 -2.24 -23.76 -1.40
N TRP A 158 -1.94 -23.41 -0.15
CA TRP A 158 -0.63 -23.67 0.47
C TRP A 158 -0.27 -25.16 0.49
N ARG A 159 -1.20 -26.05 0.91
CA ARG A 159 -0.98 -27.51 0.86
C ARG A 159 -0.70 -28.05 -0.55
N SER A 160 -1.18 -27.39 -1.60
CA SER A 160 -0.81 -27.73 -2.99
C SER A 160 0.59 -27.24 -3.39
N LEU A 161 1.09 -26.18 -2.74
CA LEU A 161 2.33 -25.47 -3.09
C LEU A 161 3.54 -25.86 -2.24
N GLU A 162 3.35 -26.32 -0.99
CA GLU A 162 4.42 -26.40 0.01
C GLU A 162 5.60 -27.32 -0.37
N ASN A 163 5.34 -28.34 -1.19
CA ASN A 163 6.37 -29.25 -1.73
C ASN A 163 6.95 -28.81 -3.09
N ARG A 164 6.54 -27.62 -3.60
CA ARG A 164 6.84 -27.08 -4.93
C ARG A 164 7.24 -25.59 -4.90
N ILE A 165 7.95 -25.20 -3.84
CA ILE A 165 8.46 -23.84 -3.63
C ILE A 165 9.89 -23.69 -4.20
N GLU A 166 10.10 -22.71 -5.06
CA GLU A 166 11.42 -22.19 -5.45
C GLU A 166 11.77 -21.00 -4.55
N PHE A 167 13.01 -20.90 -4.07
CA PHE A 167 13.47 -19.85 -3.16
C PHE A 167 14.54 -18.99 -3.84
N VAL A 168 14.33 -17.68 -3.90
CA VAL A 168 15.36 -16.71 -4.32
C VAL A 168 15.84 -15.96 -3.09
N LEU A 169 17.11 -16.07 -2.73
CA LEU A 169 17.67 -15.44 -1.52
C LEU A 169 18.68 -14.37 -1.93
N THR A 170 18.43 -13.10 -1.61
CA THR A 170 19.34 -12.01 -2.01
C THR A 170 20.48 -11.80 -1.02
N HIS A 171 21.58 -11.22 -1.51
CA HIS A 171 22.73 -10.84 -0.69
C HIS A 171 23.43 -9.58 -1.23
N PRO A 172 24.20 -8.83 -0.41
CA PRO A 172 24.90 -7.64 -0.86
C PRO A 172 25.85 -7.97 -2.01
N ASN A 173 26.16 -7.01 -2.87
CA ASN A 173 26.88 -7.29 -4.10
C ASN A 173 28.27 -7.86 -3.81
N GLY A 174 28.94 -7.41 -2.74
CA GLY A 174 30.26 -7.90 -2.33
C GLY A 174 30.30 -9.30 -1.68
N TRP A 175 29.19 -10.04 -1.59
CA TRP A 175 29.16 -11.39 -1.01
C TRP A 175 29.27 -12.47 -2.11
N GLU A 176 30.13 -13.46 -1.90
CA GLU A 176 30.48 -14.48 -2.90
C GLU A 176 30.73 -15.84 -2.21
N GLY A 177 30.75 -16.95 -2.95
CA GLY A 177 31.36 -18.24 -2.58
C GLY A 177 31.13 -18.70 -1.12
N PRO A 178 32.07 -18.45 -0.18
CA PRO A 178 31.89 -18.77 1.24
C PRO A 178 30.59 -18.24 1.86
N GLN A 179 30.22 -16.99 1.59
CA GLN A 179 28.97 -16.37 2.05
C GLN A 179 27.75 -17.02 1.39
N GLN A 180 27.83 -17.30 0.10
CA GLN A 180 26.77 -18.00 -0.65
C GLN A 180 26.52 -19.41 -0.09
N LYS A 181 27.58 -20.13 0.29
CA LYS A 181 27.49 -21.42 0.99
C LYS A 181 26.89 -21.30 2.40
N GLN A 182 27.18 -20.22 3.14
CA GLN A 182 26.55 -19.94 4.44
C GLN A 182 25.05 -19.69 4.29
N ILE A 183 24.62 -18.88 3.31
CA ILE A 183 23.19 -18.63 3.02
C ILE A 183 22.45 -19.93 2.71
N ARG A 184 23.02 -20.80 1.87
CA ARG A 184 22.44 -22.12 1.56
C ARG A 184 22.31 -23.03 2.78
N LEU A 185 23.30 -23.01 3.69
CA LEU A 185 23.22 -23.75 4.95
C LEU A 185 22.15 -23.18 5.89
N ALA A 186 22.01 -21.86 5.98
CA ALA A 186 20.95 -21.21 6.75
C ALA A 186 19.54 -21.58 6.24
N ALA A 187 19.33 -21.66 4.93
CA ALA A 187 18.06 -22.09 4.34
C ALA A 187 17.68 -23.54 4.70
N VAL A 188 18.66 -24.43 4.84
CA VAL A 188 18.46 -25.80 5.36
C VAL A 188 18.14 -25.78 6.86
N LEU A 189 18.91 -25.04 7.67
CA LEU A 189 18.70 -24.95 9.12
C LEU A 189 17.34 -24.33 9.47
N GLY A 190 16.91 -23.32 8.71
CA GLY A 190 15.59 -22.71 8.83
C GLY A 190 14.42 -23.59 8.36
N GLY A 191 14.70 -24.70 7.66
CA GLY A 191 13.69 -25.64 7.16
C GLY A 191 12.96 -25.20 5.90
N LEU A 192 13.52 -24.26 5.12
CA LEU A 192 12.99 -23.84 3.81
C LEU A 192 13.17 -24.97 2.79
N ILE A 193 14.32 -25.67 2.86
CA ILE A 193 14.66 -26.80 2.01
C ILE A 193 15.22 -27.98 2.82
N PRO A 194 14.99 -29.23 2.40
CA PRO A 194 15.71 -30.38 2.94
C PRO A 194 17.17 -30.35 2.47
N SER A 195 18.06 -31.03 3.20
CA SER A 195 19.48 -31.15 2.85
C SER A 195 19.77 -32.13 1.69
N THR A 196 18.83 -32.32 0.76
CA THR A 196 18.98 -33.17 -0.42
C THR A 196 19.43 -32.34 -1.62
N GLU A 197 19.90 -33.00 -2.69
CA GLU A 197 20.30 -32.34 -3.94
C GLU A 197 19.10 -31.60 -4.58
N ASP A 198 17.93 -32.23 -4.63
CA ASP A 198 16.66 -31.60 -5.04
C ASP A 198 16.27 -30.40 -4.15
N GLY A 199 16.60 -30.46 -2.86
CA GLY A 199 16.41 -29.34 -1.93
C GLY A 199 17.31 -28.16 -2.29
N MET A 200 18.61 -28.41 -2.47
CA MET A 200 19.60 -27.39 -2.84
C MET A 200 19.32 -26.78 -4.22
N ALA A 201 18.80 -27.56 -5.17
CA ALA A 201 18.44 -27.11 -6.51
C ALA A 201 17.29 -26.07 -6.53
N ARG A 202 16.43 -26.05 -5.49
CA ARG A 202 15.35 -25.07 -5.32
C ARG A 202 15.78 -23.75 -4.69
N VAL A 203 17.05 -23.60 -4.29
CA VAL A 203 17.59 -22.32 -3.80
C VAL A 203 18.43 -21.66 -4.91
N HIS A 204 18.05 -20.44 -5.23
CA HIS A 204 18.67 -19.54 -6.20
C HIS A 204 19.18 -18.33 -5.42
N LEU A 205 20.41 -17.88 -5.67
CA LEU A 205 20.97 -16.68 -5.02
C LEU A 205 20.97 -15.51 -6.01
N LEU A 206 20.92 -14.29 -5.50
CA LEU A 206 20.94 -13.06 -6.32
C LEU A 206 21.60 -11.91 -5.58
N THR A 207 22.25 -11.00 -6.30
CA THR A 207 22.81 -9.79 -5.69
C THR A 207 21.73 -8.72 -5.52
N GLU A 208 21.75 -8.01 -4.38
CA GLU A 208 20.77 -6.97 -4.02
C GLU A 208 20.64 -5.92 -5.15
N GLY A 209 21.76 -5.47 -5.75
CA GLY A 209 21.78 -4.54 -6.89
C GLY A 209 21.27 -5.10 -8.23
N GLU A 210 21.38 -6.41 -8.51
CA GLU A 210 20.83 -7.01 -9.74
C GLU A 210 19.32 -7.23 -9.64
N ALA A 211 18.84 -7.60 -8.45
CA ALA A 211 17.41 -7.59 -8.16
C ALA A 211 16.84 -6.19 -8.38
N SER A 212 17.49 -5.18 -7.83
CA SER A 212 17.12 -3.77 -8.03
C SER A 212 17.17 -3.31 -9.50
N LEU A 213 18.08 -3.83 -10.34
CA LEU A 213 18.00 -3.66 -11.81
C LEU A 213 16.71 -4.28 -12.37
N HIS A 214 16.45 -5.55 -12.07
CA HIS A 214 15.28 -6.29 -12.54
C HIS A 214 13.96 -5.61 -12.16
N TYR A 215 13.95 -4.90 -11.04
CA TYR A 215 12.85 -4.06 -10.59
C TYR A 215 12.70 -2.76 -11.39
N CYS A 216 13.79 -2.03 -11.59
CA CYS A 216 13.82 -0.80 -12.40
C CYS A 216 13.38 -1.07 -13.85
N VAL A 217 13.84 -2.18 -14.44
CA VAL A 217 13.48 -2.58 -15.81
C VAL A 217 12.00 -2.92 -15.93
N ALA A 218 11.44 -3.68 -14.98
CA ALA A 218 10.03 -4.03 -14.99
C ALA A 218 9.11 -2.80 -14.86
N ASN A 219 9.43 -1.88 -13.94
CA ASN A 219 8.55 -0.76 -13.57
C ASN A 219 8.75 0.52 -14.41
N ILE A 220 9.98 0.87 -14.79
CA ILE A 220 10.31 2.23 -15.28
C ILE A 220 10.47 2.29 -16.80
N LEU A 221 10.91 1.23 -17.45
CA LEU A 221 11.16 1.19 -18.90
C LEU A 221 9.85 0.98 -19.69
N ALA A 222 8.90 1.89 -19.47
CA ALA A 222 7.58 1.93 -20.07
C ALA A 222 7.33 3.19 -20.93
N SER A 223 8.28 4.13 -20.97
CA SER A 223 8.21 5.37 -21.76
C SER A 223 9.09 5.30 -23.02
N ASP A 224 8.68 6.01 -24.08
CA ASP A 224 9.34 6.04 -25.40
C ASP A 224 10.73 6.70 -25.43
N ALA A 225 11.33 6.99 -24.27
CA ALA A 225 12.62 7.65 -24.14
C ALA A 225 13.83 6.75 -24.46
N PHE A 226 13.67 5.42 -24.39
CA PHE A 226 14.76 4.44 -24.50
C PHE A 226 14.88 3.84 -25.91
N SER A 227 15.29 4.66 -26.87
CA SER A 227 15.38 4.31 -28.30
C SER A 227 16.77 3.87 -28.79
N ALA A 228 17.77 3.78 -27.92
CA ALA A 228 19.15 3.44 -28.26
C ALA A 228 19.87 2.71 -27.12
N SER A 229 21.01 2.07 -27.41
CA SER A 229 21.89 1.48 -26.41
C SER A 229 22.41 2.55 -25.44
N GLN A 230 22.17 2.37 -24.14
CA GLN A 230 22.54 3.36 -23.11
C GLN A 230 23.21 2.70 -21.91
N GLY A 231 24.19 3.41 -21.33
CA GLY A 231 24.79 3.03 -20.05
C GLY A 231 23.95 3.53 -18.87
N VAL A 232 23.70 2.65 -17.92
CA VAL A 232 22.84 2.92 -16.75
C VAL A 232 23.48 2.39 -15.48
N VAL A 233 23.44 3.17 -14.39
CA VAL A 233 23.87 2.71 -13.05
C VAL A 233 22.66 2.56 -12.13
N VAL A 234 22.58 1.44 -11.42
CA VAL A 234 21.66 1.22 -10.31
C VAL A 234 22.43 1.45 -9.01
N ILE A 235 21.90 2.31 -8.14
CA ILE A 235 22.44 2.67 -6.83
C ILE A 235 21.43 2.21 -5.79
N ASP A 236 21.66 1.06 -5.17
CA ASP A 236 20.86 0.56 -4.05
C ASP A 236 21.41 1.12 -2.74
N ALA A 237 20.68 2.08 -2.18
CA ALA A 237 20.98 2.69 -0.90
C ALA A 237 20.25 1.90 0.20
N GLY A 238 20.95 0.90 0.73
CA GLY A 238 20.46 0.02 1.78
C GLY A 238 20.57 0.60 3.20
N GLY A 239 20.08 -0.19 4.15
CA GLY A 239 20.17 0.16 5.58
C GLY A 239 21.59 0.04 6.15
N GLY A 240 22.40 -0.90 5.64
CA GLY A 240 23.81 -1.08 6.04
C GLY A 240 24.81 -0.85 4.90
N THR A 241 24.49 -1.31 3.70
CA THR A 241 25.34 -1.18 2.50
C THR A 241 24.84 -0.10 1.56
N LEU A 242 25.72 0.36 0.67
CA LEU A 242 25.42 1.08 -0.55
C LEU A 242 26.01 0.26 -1.69
N ASP A 243 25.17 -0.31 -2.55
CA ASP A 243 25.57 -1.25 -3.61
C ASP A 243 25.32 -0.58 -4.98
N LEU A 244 26.37 -0.47 -5.81
CA LEU A 244 26.30 0.17 -7.12
C LEU A 244 26.60 -0.85 -8.22
N SER A 245 25.81 -0.86 -9.29
CA SER A 245 25.97 -1.77 -10.42
C SER A 245 25.76 -1.03 -11.74
N ALA A 246 26.70 -1.17 -12.69
CA ALA A 246 26.66 -0.48 -13.98
C ALA A 246 26.37 -1.44 -15.13
N TYR A 247 25.41 -1.09 -15.97
CA TYR A 247 24.93 -1.91 -17.08
C TYR A 247 24.90 -1.15 -18.40
N SER A 248 25.13 -1.84 -19.52
CA SER A 248 24.64 -1.42 -20.84
C SER A 248 23.27 -2.06 -21.05
N MET A 249 22.30 -1.27 -21.51
CA MET A 249 20.98 -1.76 -21.90
C MET A 249 20.71 -1.45 -23.37
N ASN A 250 20.44 -2.50 -24.14
CA ASN A 250 19.72 -2.43 -25.41
C ASN A 250 18.33 -3.07 -25.19
N LEU A 251 17.27 -2.46 -25.71
CA LEU A 251 15.89 -2.95 -25.51
C LEU A 251 15.34 -3.74 -26.71
N SER A 252 15.99 -3.72 -27.88
CA SER A 252 15.55 -4.45 -29.08
C SER A 252 16.71 -5.07 -29.86
N PRO A 253 16.99 -6.39 -29.69
CA PRO A 253 16.44 -7.26 -28.66
C PRO A 253 16.84 -6.80 -27.26
N THR A 254 16.06 -7.18 -26.25
CA THR A 254 16.40 -6.89 -24.85
C THR A 254 17.67 -7.65 -24.46
N LEU A 255 18.74 -6.91 -24.22
CA LEU A 255 20.07 -7.39 -23.87
C LEU A 255 20.62 -6.46 -22.78
N ILE A 256 20.92 -7.02 -21.60
CA ILE A 256 21.47 -6.26 -20.47
C ILE A 256 22.80 -6.90 -20.05
N GLU A 257 23.85 -6.09 -20.08
CA GLU A 257 25.23 -6.51 -19.86
C GLU A 257 25.86 -5.70 -18.72
N GLU A 258 26.48 -6.33 -17.73
CA GLU A 258 27.30 -5.60 -16.73
C GLU A 258 28.52 -4.98 -17.43
N VAL A 259 28.75 -3.67 -17.25
CA VAL A 259 29.87 -2.93 -17.93
C VAL A 259 30.97 -2.48 -16.99
N ALA A 260 30.76 -2.53 -15.68
CA ALA A 260 31.79 -2.34 -14.67
C ALA A 260 31.47 -3.20 -13.45
N ALA A 261 32.51 -3.73 -12.79
CA ALA A 261 32.34 -4.54 -11.59
C ALA A 261 31.55 -3.80 -10.51
N ALA A 262 30.54 -4.48 -9.95
CA ALA A 262 29.73 -3.92 -8.87
C ALA A 262 30.56 -3.49 -7.64
N GLU A 263 30.22 -2.32 -7.10
CA GLU A 263 30.79 -1.73 -5.88
C GLU A 263 29.85 -1.96 -4.69
N CYS A 264 30.40 -2.12 -3.48
CA CYS A 264 29.65 -2.30 -2.23
C CYS A 264 30.36 -1.56 -1.09
N ARG A 265 29.71 -0.57 -0.48
CA ARG A 265 30.28 0.32 0.55
C ARG A 265 29.50 0.26 1.86
N LEU A 266 30.21 0.16 2.99
CA LEU A 266 29.60 0.15 4.35
C LEU A 266 29.30 1.59 4.83
N GLN A 267 28.33 2.23 4.17
CA GLN A 267 27.90 3.62 4.42
C GLN A 267 26.38 3.82 4.35
N GLY A 268 25.58 2.73 4.47
CA GLY A 268 24.12 2.78 4.48
C GLY A 268 23.51 3.55 5.66
N SER A 269 22.17 3.59 5.73
CA SER A 269 21.42 4.46 6.66
C SER A 269 21.84 4.36 8.15
N VAL A 270 22.22 3.17 8.62
CA VAL A 270 22.65 2.94 10.01
C VAL A 270 23.88 3.76 10.41
N PHE A 271 24.74 4.12 9.45
CA PHE A 271 25.92 4.94 9.72
C PHE A 271 25.57 6.41 9.97
N VAL A 272 24.43 6.91 9.46
CA VAL A 272 23.87 8.22 9.85
C VAL A 272 23.46 8.18 11.32
N THR A 273 22.76 7.12 11.72
CA THR A 273 22.28 6.90 13.09
C THR A 273 23.44 6.75 14.09
N ARG A 274 24.51 6.02 13.72
CA ARG A 274 25.72 5.93 14.55
C ARG A 274 26.38 7.30 14.73
N ARG A 275 26.56 8.07 13.65
CA ARG A 275 27.06 9.45 13.72
C ARG A 275 26.14 10.35 14.56
N ALA A 276 24.82 10.12 14.55
CA ALA A 276 23.86 10.83 15.39
C ALA A 276 24.02 10.49 16.87
N HIS A 277 24.13 9.20 17.23
CA HIS A 277 24.43 8.76 18.58
C HIS A 277 25.68 9.44 19.14
N ASP A 278 26.76 9.46 18.35
CA ASP A 278 28.05 9.99 18.79
C ASP A 278 27.99 11.53 18.96
N LEU A 279 27.27 12.24 18.07
CA LEU A 279 26.94 13.65 18.22
C LEU A 279 26.09 13.93 19.46
N LEU A 280 25.10 13.09 19.76
CA LEU A 280 24.24 13.21 20.95
C LEU A 280 25.05 12.97 22.24
N GLN A 281 25.92 11.97 22.24
CA GLN A 281 26.81 11.66 23.36
C GLN A 281 27.77 12.82 23.67
N GLU A 282 28.32 13.47 22.64
CA GLU A 282 29.14 14.68 22.79
C GLU A 282 28.29 15.88 23.24
N LYS A 283 27.21 16.22 22.51
CA LYS A 283 26.34 17.37 22.80
C LYS A 283 25.71 17.30 24.18
N LEU A 284 25.50 16.11 24.75
CA LEU A 284 24.92 15.92 26.08
C LEU A 284 25.94 15.57 27.17
N SER A 285 27.24 15.48 26.84
CA SER A 285 28.30 15.18 27.80
C SER A 285 28.29 16.15 28.99
N GLY A 286 28.11 15.61 30.20
CA GLY A 286 27.97 16.37 31.45
C GLY A 286 26.56 16.91 31.77
N SER A 287 25.56 16.69 30.90
CA SER A 287 24.15 16.97 31.21
C SER A 287 23.50 15.78 31.93
N ARG A 288 22.41 16.05 32.68
CA ARG A 288 21.52 15.02 33.28
C ARG A 288 20.80 14.13 32.26
N PHE A 289 20.91 14.47 30.97
CA PHE A 289 20.38 13.74 29.82
C PHE A 289 21.47 12.98 29.05
N GLY A 290 22.76 13.17 29.37
CA GLY A 290 23.91 12.48 28.75
C GLY A 290 24.22 11.10 29.32
N THR A 291 23.25 10.44 29.98
CA THR A 291 23.38 9.05 30.44
C THR A 291 23.12 8.09 29.28
N PRO A 292 23.84 6.96 29.16
CA PRO A 292 23.78 6.06 27.99
C PRO A 292 22.36 5.70 27.56
N ASP A 293 21.49 5.34 28.51
CA ASP A 293 20.11 4.92 28.25
C ASP A 293 19.27 6.02 27.58
N ILE A 294 19.49 7.28 27.97
CA ILE A 294 18.80 8.45 27.39
C ILE A 294 19.41 8.82 26.03
N VAL A 295 20.73 8.71 25.87
CA VAL A 295 21.39 8.93 24.57
C VAL A 295 20.94 7.88 23.55
N GLN A 296 20.78 6.62 23.96
CA GLN A 296 20.20 5.56 23.13
C GLN A 296 18.74 5.86 22.79
N GLN A 297 17.91 6.22 23.78
CA GLN A 297 16.51 6.62 23.54
C GLN A 297 16.41 7.76 22.52
N MET A 298 17.23 8.81 22.63
CA MET A 298 17.28 9.90 21.65
C MET A 298 17.77 9.45 20.27
N THR A 299 18.68 8.47 20.21
CA THR A 299 19.19 7.88 18.97
C THR A 299 18.10 7.10 18.24
N ASP A 300 17.33 6.29 18.97
CA ASP A 300 16.23 5.49 18.43
C ASP A 300 15.09 6.38 17.90
N ILE A 301 14.79 7.48 18.61
CA ILE A 301 13.86 8.51 18.15
C ILE A 301 14.42 9.22 16.90
N PHE A 302 15.69 9.62 16.90
CA PHE A 302 16.32 10.23 15.71
C PHE A 302 16.28 9.30 14.48
N ASP A 303 16.53 8.00 14.66
CA ASP A 303 16.49 7.01 13.58
C ASP A 303 15.09 6.91 12.94
N SER A 304 14.07 6.88 13.80
CA SER A 304 12.66 6.64 13.47
C SER A 304 11.89 7.89 13.04
N THR A 305 12.29 9.10 13.43
CA THR A 305 11.61 10.35 13.06
C THR A 305 12.53 11.35 12.36
N THR A 306 13.49 11.93 13.07
CA THR A 306 14.29 13.08 12.61
C THR A 306 15.06 12.78 11.33
N LYS A 307 15.70 11.61 11.23
CA LYS A 307 16.47 11.15 10.06
C LYS A 307 15.59 10.98 8.82
N LEU A 308 14.36 10.47 8.98
CA LEU A 308 13.46 10.19 7.86
C LEU A 308 12.81 11.48 7.32
N ARG A 309 12.53 12.45 8.20
CA ARG A 309 11.89 13.73 7.86
C ARG A 309 12.87 14.81 7.36
N PHE A 310 14.18 14.59 7.49
CA PHE A 310 15.19 15.60 7.15
C PHE A 310 15.20 15.94 5.65
N ARG A 311 14.97 17.22 5.32
CA ARG A 311 14.77 17.73 3.95
C ARG A 311 15.67 18.90 3.56
N ASN A 312 15.97 19.81 4.49
CA ASN A 312 16.84 20.96 4.26
C ASN A 312 17.66 21.30 5.53
N PRO A 313 18.78 22.03 5.41
CA PRO A 313 19.69 22.29 6.53
C PRO A 313 19.50 23.67 7.18
N GLU A 314 18.59 24.50 6.67
CA GLU A 314 18.30 25.84 7.18
C GLU A 314 17.30 25.78 8.34
N ASP A 315 16.31 24.89 8.24
CA ASP A 315 15.36 24.61 9.31
C ASP A 315 16.01 23.77 10.43
N PRO A 316 15.66 24.03 11.71
CA PRO A 316 16.09 23.19 12.82
C PRO A 316 15.37 21.84 12.83
N SER A 317 16.05 20.85 13.38
CA SER A 317 15.52 19.50 13.60
C SER A 317 15.28 19.23 15.08
N TYR A 318 14.33 18.36 15.41
CA TYR A 318 13.92 18.08 16.80
C TYR A 318 13.89 16.58 17.11
N ILE A 319 14.10 16.26 18.40
CA ILE A 319 13.98 14.91 18.98
C ILE A 319 13.15 15.03 20.27
N LYS A 320 11.87 14.62 20.26
CA LYS A 320 10.96 14.63 21.42
C LYS A 320 11.16 13.37 22.26
N PHE A 321 11.94 13.47 23.33
CA PHE A 321 12.39 12.34 24.16
C PHE A 321 11.83 12.33 25.59
N GLY A 322 11.31 13.47 26.06
CA GLY A 322 10.86 13.67 27.44
C GLY A 322 9.57 14.47 27.54
N THR A 323 9.28 14.98 28.74
CA THR A 323 8.04 15.69 29.04
C THR A 323 8.21 17.21 28.99
N VAL A 324 7.11 17.97 29.03
CA VAL A 324 7.14 19.45 29.20
C VAL A 324 7.93 19.96 30.42
N ARG A 325 8.27 19.08 31.37
CA ARG A 325 9.09 19.38 32.56
C ARG A 325 10.60 19.24 32.29
N ASP A 326 10.99 18.55 31.22
CA ASP A 326 12.37 18.26 30.87
C ASP A 326 12.98 19.41 30.07
N LYS A 327 13.86 20.16 30.74
CA LYS A 327 14.52 21.36 30.20
C LYS A 327 16.01 21.34 30.55
N ASP A 328 16.84 21.67 29.59
CA ASP A 328 18.26 22.02 29.75
C ASP A 328 18.61 23.04 28.64
N PRO A 329 18.33 24.33 28.88
CA PRO A 329 18.52 25.37 27.86
C PRO A 329 19.97 25.59 27.44
N GLN A 330 20.96 25.04 28.15
CA GLN A 330 22.37 25.11 27.75
C GLN A 330 22.71 24.08 26.65
N ARG A 331 21.90 23.03 26.51
CA ARG A 331 22.04 21.97 25.48
C ARG A 331 20.92 22.00 24.45
N ASP A 332 20.21 23.14 24.35
CA ASP A 332 19.04 23.35 23.48
C ASP A 332 17.84 22.43 23.78
N ILE A 333 17.70 21.97 25.03
CA ILE A 333 16.56 21.14 25.47
C ILE A 333 15.46 22.01 26.09
N ARG A 334 14.26 21.94 25.52
CA ARG A 334 13.05 22.61 26.00
C ARG A 334 11.86 21.67 25.87
N ASN A 335 10.96 21.70 26.86
CA ASN A 335 9.69 20.96 26.85
C ASN A 335 9.79 19.45 26.50
N GLY A 336 10.93 18.80 26.78
CA GLY A 336 11.17 17.40 26.43
C GLY A 336 11.70 17.15 25.01
N GLN A 337 11.94 18.21 24.24
CA GLN A 337 12.56 18.18 22.93
C GLN A 337 14.00 18.67 22.99
N LEU A 338 14.90 17.95 22.31
CA LEU A 338 16.25 18.42 21.97
C LEU A 338 16.22 19.05 20.58
N LYS A 339 16.67 20.31 20.47
CA LYS A 339 16.83 21.01 19.19
C LYS A 339 18.25 20.79 18.63
N LEU A 340 18.31 20.44 17.35
CA LEU A 340 19.53 20.31 16.55
C LEU A 340 19.50 21.33 15.39
N SER A 341 20.66 21.80 14.95
CA SER A 341 20.72 22.62 13.73
C SER A 341 20.60 21.71 12.49
N GLY A 342 19.89 22.16 11.46
CA GLY A 342 19.81 21.42 10.20
C GLY A 342 21.19 21.22 9.55
N GLN A 343 22.10 22.17 9.73
CA GLN A 343 23.51 22.07 9.31
C GLN A 343 24.27 20.95 10.03
N ASP A 344 23.98 20.66 11.31
CA ASP A 344 24.58 19.52 12.01
C ASP A 344 23.99 18.20 11.54
N VAL A 345 22.66 18.13 11.36
CA VAL A 345 22.00 16.92 10.81
C VAL A 345 22.48 16.62 9.39
N ALA A 346 22.70 17.64 8.55
CA ALA A 346 23.26 17.48 7.21
C ALA A 346 24.63 16.77 7.20
N LYS A 347 25.52 17.10 8.14
CA LYS A 347 26.84 16.44 8.28
C LYS A 347 26.71 14.94 8.58
N LEU A 348 25.62 14.52 9.23
CA LEU A 348 25.33 13.12 9.50
C LEU A 348 25.04 12.31 8.23
N PHE A 349 24.67 12.95 7.11
CA PHE A 349 24.47 12.29 5.82
C PHE A 349 25.71 12.37 4.91
N GLU A 350 26.51 13.44 4.99
CA GLU A 350 27.52 13.79 3.97
C GLU A 350 28.48 12.64 3.59
N PRO A 351 29.19 11.95 4.50
CA PRO A 351 30.02 10.77 4.15
C PRO A 351 29.33 9.66 3.34
N SER A 352 28.01 9.49 3.48
CA SER A 352 27.24 8.53 2.67
C SER A 352 26.99 9.06 1.26
N ILE A 353 26.73 10.37 1.11
CA ILE A 353 26.58 11.04 -0.19
C ILE A 353 27.93 11.05 -0.93
N SER A 354 29.03 11.42 -0.25
CA SER A 354 30.38 11.42 -0.84
C SER A 354 30.78 10.00 -1.29
N SER A 355 30.48 8.96 -0.50
CA SER A 355 30.77 7.57 -0.87
C SER A 355 29.99 7.06 -2.08
N ILE A 356 28.79 7.60 -2.36
CA ILE A 356 28.04 7.29 -3.60
C ILE A 356 28.71 7.95 -4.80
N ILE A 357 29.07 9.24 -4.67
CA ILE A 357 29.74 10.01 -5.73
C ILE A 357 31.09 9.37 -6.11
N GLU A 358 31.90 8.96 -5.13
CA GLU A 358 33.17 8.26 -5.37
C GLU A 358 32.98 6.92 -6.10
N ALA A 359 32.06 6.06 -5.63
CA ALA A 359 31.81 4.76 -6.24
C ALA A 359 31.23 4.90 -7.66
N PHE A 360 30.33 5.87 -7.87
CA PHE A 360 29.81 6.22 -9.19
C PHE A 360 30.92 6.68 -10.14
N GLU A 361 31.83 7.55 -9.70
CA GLU A 361 32.95 8.02 -10.53
C GLU A 361 33.97 6.92 -10.85
N ILE A 362 34.08 5.89 -10.02
CA ILE A 362 34.86 4.68 -10.33
C ILE A 362 34.17 3.88 -11.44
N GLN A 363 32.89 3.57 -11.29
CA GLN A 363 32.14 2.80 -12.30
C GLN A 363 32.02 3.55 -13.63
N ARG A 364 31.80 4.88 -13.60
CA ARG A 364 31.75 5.72 -14.81
C ARG A 364 33.07 5.74 -15.60
N LYS A 365 34.22 5.54 -14.94
CA LYS A 365 35.54 5.45 -15.59
C LYS A 365 35.88 4.04 -16.06
N ALA A 366 35.30 3.01 -15.44
CA ALA A 366 35.47 1.61 -15.83
C ALA A 366 34.52 1.18 -16.96
N ALA A 367 33.33 1.77 -17.04
CA ALA A 367 32.32 1.44 -18.05
C ALA A 367 32.76 1.82 -19.47
N GLY A 368 32.75 0.83 -20.38
CA GLY A 368 33.00 1.04 -21.81
C GLY A 368 31.87 1.75 -22.57
N THR A 369 30.76 2.07 -21.91
CA THR A 369 29.58 2.73 -22.49
C THR A 369 29.25 3.99 -21.67
N PRO A 370 28.98 5.15 -22.31
CA PRO A 370 28.61 6.36 -21.58
C PRO A 370 27.37 6.16 -20.71
N ILE A 371 27.48 6.48 -19.42
CA ILE A 371 26.36 6.47 -18.50
C ILE A 371 25.48 7.69 -18.74
N THR A 372 24.24 7.48 -19.18
CA THR A 372 23.22 8.52 -19.42
C THR A 372 22.15 8.56 -18.33
N PHE A 373 21.93 7.43 -17.64
CA PHE A 373 20.85 7.26 -16.67
C PHE A 373 21.35 6.67 -15.34
N VAL A 374 20.75 7.07 -14.23
CA VAL A 374 20.99 6.54 -12.89
C VAL A 374 19.67 6.30 -12.15
N PHE A 375 19.49 5.08 -11.64
CA PHE A 375 18.37 4.71 -10.77
C PHE A 375 18.82 4.68 -9.31
N PHE A 376 18.06 5.32 -8.42
CA PHE A 376 18.33 5.38 -6.98
C PHE A 376 17.23 4.67 -6.20
N VAL A 377 17.58 3.57 -5.54
CA VAL A 377 16.65 2.58 -4.95
C VAL A 377 17.08 2.16 -3.55
N GLY A 378 16.33 1.25 -2.92
CA GLY A 378 16.57 0.83 -1.54
C GLY A 378 15.96 1.78 -0.51
N GLY A 379 15.95 1.35 0.75
CA GLY A 379 15.24 2.04 1.84
C GLY A 379 15.84 3.39 2.24
N PHE A 380 17.12 3.64 1.96
CA PHE A 380 17.79 4.90 2.28
C PHE A 380 17.62 5.93 1.14
N ALA A 381 17.33 5.49 -0.09
CA ALA A 381 16.91 6.36 -1.20
C ALA A 381 15.55 7.02 -0.98
N ALA A 382 14.81 6.60 0.05
CA ALA A 382 13.65 7.32 0.56
C ALA A 382 13.99 8.73 1.11
N SER A 383 15.23 8.98 1.54
CA SER A 383 15.66 10.30 2.05
C SER A 383 15.62 11.38 0.96
N ASP A 384 14.71 12.34 1.12
CA ASP A 384 14.57 13.47 0.18
C ASP A 384 15.81 14.39 0.18
N TRP A 385 16.49 14.55 1.32
CA TRP A 385 17.78 15.26 1.39
C TRP A 385 18.86 14.61 0.52
N MET A 386 19.01 13.28 0.61
CA MET A 386 19.96 12.57 -0.26
C MET A 386 19.55 12.65 -1.73
N PHE A 387 18.26 12.49 -2.03
CA PHE A 387 17.76 12.61 -3.40
C PHE A 387 18.09 13.98 -3.99
N ALA A 388 17.77 15.08 -3.30
CA ALA A 388 18.06 16.44 -3.77
C ALA A 388 19.56 16.69 -3.97
N LYS A 389 20.41 16.23 -3.04
CA LYS A 389 21.88 16.36 -3.14
C LYS A 389 22.47 15.59 -4.32
N LEU A 390 22.07 14.33 -4.50
CA LEU A 390 22.53 13.50 -5.61
C LEU A 390 21.97 14.01 -6.95
N GLN A 391 20.69 14.40 -7.00
CA GLN A 391 20.06 14.97 -8.19
C GLN A 391 20.80 16.22 -8.68
N ALA A 392 21.16 17.16 -7.79
CA ALA A 392 21.95 18.34 -8.16
C ALA A 392 23.34 17.98 -8.74
N TYR A 393 24.00 16.96 -8.17
CA TYR A 393 25.27 16.45 -8.70
C TYR A 393 25.10 15.81 -10.09
N PHE A 394 24.14 14.90 -10.28
CA PHE A 394 23.93 14.24 -11.58
C PHE A 394 23.42 15.20 -12.67
N GLN A 395 22.58 16.18 -12.33
CA GLN A 395 22.19 17.26 -13.23
C GLN A 395 23.39 18.06 -13.73
N SER A 396 24.39 18.33 -12.87
CA SER A 396 25.62 19.01 -13.28
C SER A 396 26.47 18.23 -14.29
N LEU A 397 26.23 16.92 -14.42
CA LEU A 397 26.86 16.02 -15.39
C LEU A 397 25.99 15.76 -16.64
N SER A 398 24.81 16.38 -16.74
CA SER A 398 23.77 16.08 -17.74
C SER A 398 23.29 14.62 -17.72
N ILE A 399 23.31 13.97 -16.54
CA ILE A 399 22.88 12.58 -16.34
C ILE A 399 21.46 12.57 -15.76
N SER A 400 20.57 11.76 -16.34
CA SER A 400 19.20 11.58 -15.85
C SER A 400 19.22 10.74 -14.57
N PHE A 401 18.87 11.36 -13.44
CA PHE A 401 18.77 10.70 -12.13
C PHE A 401 17.31 10.56 -11.73
N SER A 402 16.85 9.34 -11.46
CA SER A 402 15.48 9.09 -10.97
C SER A 402 15.43 8.05 -9.85
N ARG A 403 14.31 8.08 -9.12
CA ARG A 403 13.94 7.14 -8.06
C ARG A 403 12.62 6.48 -8.52
N PRO A 404 12.55 5.14 -8.73
CA PRO A 404 11.29 4.47 -9.08
C PRO A 404 10.18 4.76 -8.09
N ASP A 405 8.96 4.68 -8.59
CA ASP A 405 7.81 5.17 -7.86
C ASP A 405 7.22 4.13 -6.91
N ASN A 406 6.87 2.96 -7.47
CA ASN A 406 6.54 1.76 -6.72
C ASN A 406 7.66 1.45 -5.72
N HIS A 407 7.28 1.14 -4.48
CA HIS A 407 8.00 0.42 -3.42
C HIS A 407 9.54 0.29 -3.56
N CYS A 408 10.31 1.38 -3.63
CA CYS A 408 11.79 1.34 -3.61
C CYS A 408 12.35 0.51 -2.45
N ASN A 409 11.63 0.49 -1.33
CA ASN A 409 11.93 -0.30 -0.14
C ASN A 409 11.95 -1.82 -0.43
N LYS A 410 11.21 -2.29 -1.45
CA LYS A 410 11.09 -3.69 -1.89
C LYS A 410 11.74 -4.01 -3.24
N ALA A 411 12.42 -3.05 -3.89
CA ALA A 411 13.06 -3.27 -5.19
C ALA A 411 13.87 -4.58 -5.27
N VAL A 412 14.59 -4.92 -4.20
CA VAL A 412 15.32 -6.18 -4.04
C VAL A 412 14.41 -7.43 -4.01
N ALA A 413 13.31 -7.42 -3.27
CA ALA A 413 12.43 -8.59 -3.13
C ALA A 413 11.61 -8.84 -4.40
N ASP A 414 10.97 -7.79 -4.94
CA ASP A 414 10.16 -7.88 -6.16
C ASP A 414 11.04 -8.13 -7.39
N GLY A 415 12.20 -7.48 -7.42
CA GLY A 415 13.27 -7.68 -8.40
C GLY A 415 13.85 -9.09 -8.41
N ALA A 416 13.89 -9.76 -7.26
CA ALA A 416 14.34 -11.15 -7.15
C ALA A 416 13.31 -12.16 -7.69
N VAL A 417 12.01 -11.86 -7.57
CA VAL A 417 10.97 -12.64 -8.29
C VAL A 417 11.03 -12.36 -9.80
N SER A 418 11.23 -11.10 -10.21
CA SER A 418 11.46 -10.69 -11.60
C SER A 418 12.68 -11.41 -12.21
N TYR A 419 13.78 -11.53 -11.49
CA TYR A 419 14.96 -12.30 -11.90
C TYR A 419 14.63 -13.75 -12.25
N PHE A 420 13.83 -14.42 -11.43
CA PHE A 420 13.46 -15.82 -11.63
C PHE A 420 12.51 -16.04 -12.82
N ILE A 421 11.73 -15.04 -13.22
CA ILE A 421 10.75 -15.14 -14.31
C ILE A 421 11.33 -14.63 -15.64
N ASP A 422 12.05 -13.50 -15.61
CA ASP A 422 12.32 -12.69 -16.81
C ASP A 422 13.76 -12.84 -17.34
N HIS A 423 14.71 -13.33 -16.52
CA HIS A 423 16.10 -13.67 -16.90
C HIS A 423 16.82 -12.65 -17.83
N LEU A 424 16.79 -11.36 -17.47
CA LEU A 424 17.10 -10.25 -18.39
C LEU A 424 18.61 -9.96 -18.57
N VAL A 425 19.45 -10.37 -17.61
CA VAL A 425 20.90 -10.14 -17.65
C VAL A 425 21.58 -11.25 -18.45
N SER A 426 22.18 -10.88 -19.58
CA SER A 426 22.79 -11.80 -20.55
C SER A 426 24.28 -12.05 -20.33
N SER A 427 25.00 -11.11 -19.70
CA SER A 427 26.45 -11.21 -19.47
C SER A 427 26.88 -10.44 -18.21
N ARG A 428 28.02 -10.84 -17.62
CA ARG A 428 28.55 -10.38 -16.33
C ARG A 428 30.06 -10.13 -16.40
N VAL A 429 30.58 -9.25 -15.55
CA VAL A 429 32.01 -8.97 -15.44
C VAL A 429 32.65 -9.85 -14.36
N ALA A 430 33.72 -10.56 -14.73
CA ALA A 430 34.53 -11.30 -13.75
C ALA A 430 35.30 -10.31 -12.84
N ARG A 431 34.86 -10.18 -11.59
CA ARG A 431 35.41 -9.24 -10.59
C ARG A 431 36.84 -9.54 -10.15
N PHE A 432 37.24 -10.81 -10.20
CA PHE A 432 38.54 -11.32 -9.78
C PHE A 432 39.09 -12.28 -10.83
N THR A 433 40.41 -12.49 -10.82
CA THR A 433 40.97 -13.64 -11.53
C THR A 433 40.69 -14.88 -10.69
N TYR A 434 39.93 -15.81 -11.26
CA TYR A 434 39.60 -17.10 -10.67
C TYR A 434 40.55 -18.18 -11.21
N GLY A 435 40.91 -19.15 -10.38
CA GLY A 435 41.75 -20.26 -10.79
C GLY A 435 41.76 -21.44 -9.82
N THR A 436 42.47 -22.49 -10.20
CA THR A 436 42.87 -23.58 -9.31
C THR A 436 44.38 -23.58 -9.19
N GLU A 437 44.92 -24.18 -8.13
CA GLU A 437 46.36 -24.47 -8.05
C GLU A 437 46.71 -25.52 -9.12
N CYS A 438 47.25 -25.07 -10.25
CA CYS A 438 47.65 -25.91 -11.36
C CYS A 438 49.11 -26.35 -11.22
N SER A 439 49.53 -27.35 -12.02
CA SER A 439 50.78 -28.07 -11.77
C SER A 439 51.46 -28.51 -13.07
N VAL A 440 52.29 -27.64 -13.64
CA VAL A 440 52.65 -27.66 -15.08
C VAL A 440 54.18 -27.38 -15.35
N PRO A 441 54.74 -27.58 -16.57
CA PRO A 441 56.19 -27.81 -16.81
C PRO A 441 57.20 -26.67 -16.59
N PHE A 442 58.42 -27.02 -16.15
CA PHE A 442 59.54 -26.09 -15.98
C PHE A 442 60.17 -25.60 -17.29
N ASN A 443 60.17 -24.30 -17.53
CA ASN A 443 60.88 -23.65 -18.65
C ASN A 443 62.26 -23.11 -18.21
N PRO A 444 63.40 -23.63 -18.71
CA PRO A 444 64.74 -23.14 -18.34
C PRO A 444 65.11 -21.79 -18.97
N PHE A 445 64.32 -21.29 -19.93
CA PHE A 445 64.54 -19.99 -20.57
C PHE A 445 63.77 -18.85 -19.89
N ASP A 446 62.80 -19.18 -19.03
CA ASP A 446 62.03 -18.21 -18.26
C ASP A 446 62.78 -17.74 -16.98
N MET A 447 62.60 -16.47 -16.60
CA MET A 447 63.31 -15.89 -15.44
C MET A 447 62.69 -16.26 -14.08
N GLU A 448 61.37 -16.35 -13.97
CA GLU A 448 60.68 -16.72 -12.73
C GLU A 448 60.84 -18.21 -12.40
N HIS A 449 60.73 -19.08 -13.41
CA HIS A 449 61.03 -20.51 -13.25
C HIS A 449 62.44 -20.73 -12.70
N ARG A 450 63.45 -20.01 -13.24
CA ARG A 450 64.83 -20.08 -12.73
C ARG A 450 64.97 -19.52 -11.31
N ALA A 451 64.22 -18.48 -10.95
CA ALA A 451 64.20 -17.97 -9.57
C ALA A 451 63.64 -19.02 -8.59
N ARG A 452 62.55 -19.73 -8.96
CA ARG A 452 61.93 -20.81 -8.18
C ARG A 452 62.65 -22.17 -8.27
N GLN A 453 63.82 -22.25 -8.90
CA GLN A 453 64.51 -23.53 -9.20
C GLN A 453 64.91 -24.35 -7.95
N LYS A 454 65.01 -23.72 -6.76
CA LYS A 454 65.38 -24.42 -5.52
C LYS A 454 64.23 -25.18 -4.84
N ASP A 455 62.98 -24.75 -5.04
CA ASP A 455 61.88 -25.09 -4.13
C ASP A 455 60.75 -25.95 -4.75
N GLY A 456 61.07 -26.73 -5.79
CA GLY A 456 60.33 -27.97 -6.05
C GLY A 456 59.31 -28.02 -7.20
N THR A 457 59.18 -26.96 -8.02
CA THR A 457 58.52 -26.97 -9.35
C THR A 457 56.97 -27.08 -9.38
N ARG A 458 56.29 -26.27 -10.22
CA ARG A 458 55.25 -26.66 -11.23
C ARG A 458 54.20 -25.55 -11.58
N VAL A 459 54.38 -24.72 -12.62
CA VAL A 459 53.29 -23.97 -13.32
C VAL A 459 53.58 -23.88 -14.83
N SER A 460 52.56 -23.68 -15.68
CA SER A 460 52.62 -23.20 -17.08
C SER A 460 51.21 -22.76 -17.52
N GLU A 461 51.12 -22.21 -18.73
CA GLU A 461 49.98 -21.44 -19.26
C GLU A 461 49.22 -22.23 -20.37
N GLN A 462 48.12 -21.77 -21.02
CA GLN A 462 47.38 -20.49 -20.95
C GLN A 462 45.90 -20.64 -21.47
N GLN A 463 44.95 -19.96 -20.81
CA GLN A 463 43.66 -19.42 -21.30
C GLN A 463 42.79 -20.24 -22.29
N GLU A 464 42.00 -21.16 -21.75
CA GLU A 464 40.53 -21.17 -21.88
C GLU A 464 39.96 -21.84 -20.61
N PHE A 465 38.85 -21.38 -20.01
CA PHE A 465 38.37 -21.90 -18.70
C PHE A 465 37.63 -23.26 -18.77
N SER A 466 38.24 -24.15 -19.54
CA SER A 466 38.00 -25.55 -19.75
C SER A 466 39.36 -26.28 -19.67
N GLU A 467 40.17 -25.96 -18.66
CA GLU A 467 41.50 -26.57 -18.52
C GLU A 467 41.39 -28.02 -18.06
N THR A 468 42.08 -28.91 -18.80
CA THR A 468 42.12 -30.36 -18.55
C THR A 468 43.49 -30.73 -18.00
N PHE A 469 43.56 -30.99 -16.69
CA PHE A 469 44.82 -31.29 -16.01
C PHE A 469 45.06 -32.79 -15.89
N ALA A 470 46.21 -33.28 -16.37
CA ALA A 470 46.61 -34.68 -16.28
C ALA A 470 47.21 -35.01 -14.90
N ILE A 471 46.36 -35.33 -13.92
CA ILE A 471 46.80 -35.73 -12.57
C ILE A 471 47.35 -37.16 -12.63
N ARG A 472 48.69 -37.28 -12.60
CA ARG A 472 49.39 -38.56 -12.49
C ARG A 472 49.55 -38.99 -11.02
N ARG A 473 49.24 -40.26 -10.72
CA ARG A 473 49.41 -40.90 -9.41
C ARG A 473 49.94 -42.34 -9.57
N TYR A 474 50.68 -42.80 -8.57
CA TYR A 474 51.39 -44.10 -8.59
C TYR A 474 50.66 -45.23 -7.85
N ASN A 475 49.49 -44.98 -7.25
CA ASN A 475 48.64 -46.02 -6.66
C ASN A 475 47.15 -45.69 -6.87
N GLN A 476 46.31 -46.72 -6.86
CA GLN A 476 44.88 -46.63 -7.17
C GLN A 476 44.05 -45.95 -6.07
N ALA A 477 44.41 -46.16 -4.80
CA ALA A 477 43.70 -45.56 -3.67
C ALA A 477 43.73 -44.02 -3.71
N ALA A 478 44.87 -43.44 -4.10
CA ALA A 478 45.06 -42.01 -4.32
C ALA A 478 44.35 -41.44 -5.57
N CYS A 479 43.58 -42.26 -6.30
CA CYS A 479 42.70 -41.85 -7.39
C CYS A 479 41.20 -41.98 -7.06
N ASN A 480 40.85 -42.65 -5.95
CA ASN A 480 39.46 -42.80 -5.51
C ASN A 480 38.94 -41.57 -4.75
N GLN A 481 39.84 -40.68 -4.33
CA GLN A 481 39.54 -39.39 -3.73
C GLN A 481 40.61 -38.39 -4.18
N VAL A 482 40.25 -37.53 -5.12
CA VAL A 482 41.06 -36.38 -5.53
C VAL A 482 40.30 -35.11 -5.18
N ASP A 483 40.89 -34.30 -4.31
CA ASP A 483 40.34 -33.02 -3.88
C ASP A 483 40.85 -31.89 -4.80
N VAL A 484 39.92 -31.12 -5.39
CA VAL A 484 40.23 -29.86 -6.07
C VAL A 484 39.75 -28.68 -5.21
N GLY A 485 40.53 -27.59 -5.17
CA GLY A 485 40.22 -26.35 -4.48
C GLY A 485 40.33 -25.16 -5.43
N ILE A 486 39.40 -24.21 -5.32
CA ILE A 486 39.32 -23.04 -6.20
C ILE A 486 39.66 -21.80 -5.39
N MET A 487 40.49 -20.94 -5.96
CA MET A 487 40.95 -19.70 -5.35
C MET A 487 40.57 -18.50 -6.22
N SER A 488 40.30 -17.37 -5.58
CA SER A 488 40.28 -16.05 -6.21
C SER A 488 41.52 -15.26 -5.83
N TYR A 489 42.10 -14.55 -6.80
CA TYR A 489 43.25 -13.66 -6.62
C TYR A 489 42.80 -12.20 -6.55
N ARG A 490 43.32 -11.45 -5.56
CA ARG A 490 43.00 -10.03 -5.36
C ARG A 490 44.26 -9.17 -5.13
N GLY A 491 45.14 -9.16 -6.13
CA GLY A 491 46.35 -8.33 -6.20
C GLY A 491 46.29 -7.29 -7.33
N LEU A 492 47.37 -6.52 -7.51
CA LEU A 492 47.45 -5.42 -8.50
C LEU A 492 47.76 -5.89 -9.93
N LEU A 493 48.18 -7.14 -10.11
CA LEU A 493 48.53 -7.72 -11.40
C LEU A 493 47.27 -8.15 -12.18
N PRO A 494 47.03 -7.65 -13.42
CA PRO A 494 45.88 -8.04 -14.24
C PRO A 494 46.00 -9.47 -14.81
N LYS A 495 47.20 -10.07 -14.74
CA LYS A 495 47.45 -11.49 -14.93
C LYS A 495 48.35 -11.98 -13.77
N PRO A 496 47.80 -12.73 -12.80
CA PRO A 496 48.58 -13.34 -11.73
C PRO A 496 49.01 -14.75 -12.13
N ASP A 497 50.21 -14.85 -12.71
CA ASP A 497 50.72 -16.14 -13.23
C ASP A 497 51.16 -17.10 -12.10
N TRP A 498 51.30 -16.60 -10.86
CA TRP A 498 51.72 -17.36 -9.67
C TRP A 498 51.02 -16.86 -8.40
N MET A 499 50.74 -17.77 -7.45
CA MET A 499 50.01 -17.48 -6.21
C MET A 499 50.88 -17.35 -4.94
N ASP A 500 52.21 -17.48 -5.06
CA ASP A 500 53.15 -17.50 -3.94
C ASP A 500 53.74 -16.12 -3.58
N THR A 501 53.61 -15.12 -4.47
CA THR A 501 54.23 -13.79 -4.36
C THR A 501 53.39 -12.75 -3.61
N GLU A 502 52.06 -12.84 -3.64
CA GLU A 502 51.14 -11.91 -2.94
C GLU A 502 50.23 -12.64 -1.94
N ARG A 503 50.13 -12.13 -0.71
CA ARG A 503 49.37 -12.74 0.40
C ARG A 503 47.83 -12.59 0.29
N ASN A 504 47.31 -12.15 -0.86
CA ASN A 504 45.90 -11.77 -1.06
C ASN A 504 45.09 -12.83 -1.86
N THR A 505 45.41 -14.11 -1.69
CA THR A 505 44.64 -15.22 -2.25
C THR A 505 43.52 -15.66 -1.30
N SER A 506 42.33 -15.95 -1.83
CA SER A 506 41.16 -16.37 -1.06
C SER A 506 40.63 -17.72 -1.56
N LYS A 507 40.51 -18.71 -0.67
CA LYS A 507 39.94 -20.02 -1.00
C LYS A 507 38.42 -19.94 -0.98
N ILE A 508 37.79 -20.04 -2.15
CA ILE A 508 36.34 -19.86 -2.32
C ILE A 508 35.56 -21.18 -2.43
N ALA A 509 36.23 -22.29 -2.79
CA ALA A 509 35.65 -23.63 -2.77
C ALA A 509 36.59 -24.64 -2.09
N GLU A 510 36.01 -25.69 -1.50
CA GLU A 510 36.75 -26.69 -0.73
C GLU A 510 36.40 -28.12 -1.13
N LYS A 511 37.43 -28.90 -1.46
CA LYS A 511 37.41 -30.36 -1.64
C LYS A 511 36.27 -30.85 -2.55
N LEU A 512 36.28 -30.38 -3.79
CA LEU A 512 35.53 -31.07 -4.86
C LEU A 512 36.16 -32.46 -5.06
N THR A 513 35.46 -33.51 -4.65
CA THR A 513 35.98 -34.88 -4.62
C THR A 513 35.59 -35.68 -5.87
N LEU A 514 36.55 -36.06 -6.70
CA LEU A 514 36.34 -37.05 -7.77
C LEU A 514 36.30 -38.49 -7.23
N LYS A 515 35.44 -39.32 -7.83
CA LYS A 515 35.48 -40.79 -7.77
C LYS A 515 35.60 -41.32 -9.20
N ARG A 516 36.39 -42.39 -9.43
CA ARG A 516 36.63 -42.97 -10.76
C ARG A 516 36.22 -44.46 -10.80
N SER A 517 35.65 -44.90 -11.93
CA SER A 517 35.44 -46.33 -12.21
C SER A 517 36.76 -47.06 -12.51
N ALA A 518 36.82 -48.37 -12.29
CA ALA A 518 38.07 -49.11 -12.17
C ALA A 518 38.45 -49.92 -13.43
N GLU A 519 39.18 -49.30 -14.34
CA GLU A 519 40.01 -49.90 -15.42
C GLU A 519 40.87 -48.76 -16.04
N GLY A 520 42.17 -48.89 -16.39
CA GLY A 520 43.17 -49.92 -16.12
C GLY A 520 44.57 -49.47 -16.63
N SER A 521 45.64 -50.23 -16.33
CA SER A 521 47.04 -50.04 -16.80
C SER A 521 47.93 -48.98 -16.09
N THR A 522 49.18 -48.86 -16.57
CA THR A 522 50.40 -48.85 -15.72
C THR A 522 50.82 -47.52 -15.09
N TYR A 523 50.02 -46.45 -15.27
CA TYR A 523 50.07 -45.25 -14.43
C TYR A 523 48.68 -44.65 -14.37
N TYR A 524 48.23 -44.24 -13.19
CA TYR A 524 46.93 -43.60 -13.06
C TYR A 524 47.06 -42.13 -13.46
N ALA A 525 46.92 -41.87 -14.76
CA ALA A 525 46.59 -40.54 -15.27
C ALA A 525 45.08 -40.36 -15.21
N MET A 526 44.61 -39.34 -14.48
CA MET A 526 43.24 -38.87 -14.55
C MET A 526 43.26 -37.47 -15.15
N GLU A 527 42.60 -37.31 -16.29
CA GLU A 527 42.32 -36.00 -16.86
C GLU A 527 41.13 -35.41 -16.12
N VAL A 528 41.32 -34.22 -15.55
CA VAL A 528 40.30 -33.52 -14.78
C VAL A 528 40.00 -32.23 -15.53
N LYS A 529 38.87 -32.22 -16.24
CA LYS A 529 38.32 -31.03 -16.88
C LYS A 529 37.61 -30.19 -15.82
N VAL A 530 38.22 -29.08 -15.41
CA VAL A 530 37.60 -28.13 -14.48
C VAL A 530 36.90 -27.05 -15.30
N ILE A 531 35.56 -27.10 -15.35
CA ILE A 531 34.75 -26.13 -16.06
C ILE A 531 34.24 -25.10 -15.05
N LEU A 532 34.70 -23.85 -15.17
CA LEU A 532 34.14 -22.73 -14.42
C LEU A 532 33.01 -22.10 -15.24
N LEU A 533 31.76 -22.30 -14.79
CA LEU A 533 30.57 -21.76 -15.45
C LEU A 533 30.31 -20.34 -14.94
N PHE A 534 30.66 -19.36 -15.75
CA PHE A 534 30.36 -17.94 -15.55
C PHE A 534 29.02 -17.57 -16.24
N GLY A 535 28.31 -16.58 -15.69
CA GLY A 535 27.03 -16.09 -16.23
C GLY A 535 25.85 -16.21 -15.24
N LEU A 536 25.96 -17.07 -14.24
CA LEU A 536 25.04 -17.11 -13.09
C LEU A 536 25.52 -16.18 -11.96
N THR A 537 24.64 -15.97 -10.98
CA THR A 537 24.89 -15.23 -9.73
C THR A 537 25.85 -15.94 -8.77
N GLU A 538 26.07 -17.24 -8.98
CA GLU A 538 27.00 -18.09 -8.24
C GLU A 538 28.10 -18.61 -9.18
N LEU A 539 29.34 -18.65 -8.71
CA LEU A 539 30.40 -19.37 -9.41
C LEU A 539 30.16 -20.88 -9.30
N LYS A 540 29.63 -21.51 -10.35
CA LYS A 540 29.45 -22.96 -10.41
C LYS A 540 30.66 -23.61 -11.08
N ALA A 541 31.36 -24.47 -10.36
CA ALA A 541 32.46 -25.26 -10.88
C ALA A 541 32.00 -26.71 -11.08
N VAL A 542 32.02 -27.17 -12.32
CA VAL A 542 31.68 -28.55 -12.69
C VAL A 542 32.97 -29.29 -13.01
N ILE A 543 33.12 -30.48 -12.40
CA ILE A 543 34.18 -31.43 -12.76
C ILE A 543 33.50 -32.59 -13.47
N GLY A 544 33.82 -32.81 -14.74
CA GLY A 544 33.09 -33.73 -15.59
C GLY A 544 33.90 -34.35 -16.72
N TRP A 545 33.21 -35.17 -17.49
CA TRP A 545 33.65 -35.79 -18.75
C TRP A 545 32.62 -35.37 -19.82
N GLU A 546 32.99 -35.32 -21.11
CA GLU A 546 32.31 -34.46 -22.10
C GLU A 546 31.00 -35.00 -22.70
N ASP A 547 29.97 -34.14 -22.81
CA ASP A 547 29.02 -33.97 -23.94
C ASP A 547 28.09 -32.72 -23.70
N GLY A 548 27.42 -32.15 -24.73
CA GLY A 548 26.69 -30.84 -24.68
C GLY A 548 25.13 -30.89 -24.71
N VAL A 549 24.31 -29.89 -25.17
CA VAL A 549 24.50 -28.58 -25.89
C VAL A 549 23.22 -27.64 -25.80
N SER A 550 23.37 -26.31 -26.01
CA SER A 550 22.49 -25.29 -26.72
C SER A 550 21.04 -24.80 -26.33
N HIS A 551 20.92 -23.49 -25.98
CA HIS A 551 20.22 -22.30 -26.64
C HIS A 551 18.68 -22.04 -26.90
N ILE A 552 18.24 -20.78 -26.58
CA ILE A 552 17.38 -19.76 -27.30
C ILE A 552 15.80 -19.75 -27.28
N GLY A 553 15.16 -18.55 -27.09
CA GLY A 553 13.85 -18.16 -27.71
C GLY A 553 12.89 -17.14 -26.98
N PHE A 554 12.31 -16.14 -27.69
CA PHE A 554 11.43 -15.03 -27.18
C PHE A 554 9.92 -15.15 -27.61
N LEU A 555 8.91 -14.23 -27.51
CA LEU A 555 8.63 -12.85 -26.97
C LEU A 555 7.07 -12.61 -26.92
N GLY A 556 6.51 -11.53 -26.31
CA GLY A 556 5.12 -11.03 -26.52
C GLY A 556 4.51 -10.12 -25.42
N CYS A 557 3.57 -9.18 -25.72
CA CYS A 557 3.33 -7.91 -24.95
C CYS A 557 1.99 -7.66 -24.18
N THR A 558 2.03 -6.96 -23.03
CA THR A 558 0.89 -6.35 -22.25
C THR A 558 1.38 -5.23 -21.29
N ILE A 559 0.49 -4.37 -20.74
CA ILE A 559 0.77 -3.12 -19.99
C ILE A 559 0.02 -3.06 -18.62
N SER A 560 0.53 -2.29 -17.65
CA SER A 560 -0.08 -2.06 -16.31
C SER A 560 -0.16 -0.56 -15.95
N TYR A 561 -0.98 -0.22 -14.95
CA TYR A 561 -1.31 1.16 -14.50
C TYR A 561 -0.44 1.66 -13.33
N LEU A 562 -0.46 2.97 -13.05
CA LEU A 562 0.29 3.66 -11.98
C LEU A 562 -0.61 4.68 -11.24
N LEU A 563 -0.52 4.76 -9.90
CA LEU A 563 -1.21 5.75 -9.04
C LEU A 563 -0.33 6.12 -7.83
N GLY A 564 -0.32 7.38 -7.42
CA GLY A 564 0.72 7.93 -6.52
C GLY A 564 0.71 7.48 -5.05
N HIS A 565 1.88 7.62 -4.39
CA HIS A 565 2.24 6.99 -3.10
C HIS A 565 2.96 7.92 -2.08
N ARG A 566 3.02 9.25 -2.27
CA ARG A 566 3.78 10.15 -1.36
C ARG A 566 3.07 11.46 -1.09
N PHE A 567 3.06 11.89 0.18
CA PHE A 567 2.62 13.21 0.61
C PHE A 567 3.76 14.00 1.31
N PRO A 568 3.66 15.34 1.41
CA PRO A 568 4.57 16.14 2.22
C PRO A 568 4.61 15.69 3.69
N SER A 569 5.77 15.84 4.33
CA SER A 569 5.99 15.63 5.79
C SER A 569 5.61 14.25 6.36
N GLN A 570 5.27 13.29 5.50
CA GLN A 570 4.86 11.94 5.86
C GLN A 570 5.97 11.13 6.57
N GLU A 571 5.61 10.35 7.58
CA GLU A 571 6.60 9.77 8.51
C GLU A 571 7.36 8.56 7.93
N ASN A 572 6.67 7.69 7.18
CA ASN A 572 7.21 6.45 6.61
C ASN A 572 7.33 6.54 5.08
N VAL A 573 8.38 7.21 4.60
CA VAL A 573 8.61 7.47 3.18
C VAL A 573 8.84 6.16 2.40
N GLY A 574 8.07 5.94 1.33
CA GLY A 574 8.13 4.73 0.51
C GLY A 574 7.36 3.53 1.08
N GLY A 575 6.49 3.77 2.08
CA GLY A 575 5.59 2.79 2.64
C GLY A 575 4.18 3.34 2.80
N ASP A 576 4.00 4.29 3.72
CA ASP A 576 2.67 4.83 4.01
C ASP A 576 2.06 5.53 2.78
N CYS A 577 0.78 5.28 2.56
CA CYS A 577 0.03 5.75 1.40
C CYS A 577 -1.26 6.48 1.79
N LYS A 578 -1.53 6.63 3.10
CA LYS A 578 -2.62 7.47 3.63
C LYS A 578 -2.11 8.85 4.03
N ILE A 579 -3.06 9.75 4.26
CA ILE A 579 -2.83 11.07 4.84
C ILE A 579 -3.96 11.32 5.86
N PRO A 580 -3.65 11.72 7.10
CA PRO A 580 -4.69 11.90 8.11
C PRO A 580 -5.62 13.07 7.75
N SER A 581 -6.92 12.98 8.09
CA SER A 581 -7.90 14.03 7.80
C SER A 581 -7.80 15.23 8.77
N ILE A 582 -6.60 15.79 8.92
CA ILE A 582 -6.29 16.90 9.82
C ILE A 582 -6.01 18.16 9.00
N ILE A 583 -6.44 19.32 9.51
CA ILE A 583 -6.16 20.63 8.90
C ILE A 583 -6.07 21.71 9.99
N CYS A 584 -5.05 22.56 9.91
CA CYS A 584 -4.86 23.71 10.79
C CYS A 584 -5.22 25.01 10.07
N TYR A 585 -5.94 25.89 10.76
CA TYR A 585 -6.30 27.23 10.29
C TYR A 585 -5.71 28.32 11.18
N ASP A 586 -5.37 29.47 10.62
CA ASP A 586 -5.14 30.70 11.40
C ASP A 586 -6.48 31.27 11.95
N PRO A 587 -6.45 32.29 12.84
CA PRO A 587 -7.67 32.94 13.33
C PRO A 587 -8.55 33.60 12.25
N ASP A 588 -8.00 33.94 11.08
CA ASP A 588 -8.76 34.54 9.97
C ASP A 588 -9.48 33.47 9.12
N GLY A 589 -8.98 32.24 9.12
CA GLY A 589 -9.51 31.08 8.38
C GLY A 589 -8.68 30.67 7.16
N THR A 590 -7.43 31.11 7.05
CA THR A 590 -6.46 30.62 6.06
C THR A 590 -5.92 29.25 6.46
N VAL A 591 -5.65 28.38 5.49
CA VAL A 591 -5.04 27.06 5.74
C VAL A 591 -3.55 27.24 6.04
N CYS A 592 -3.07 26.66 7.14
CA CYS A 592 -1.66 26.78 7.59
C CYS A 592 -0.87 25.47 7.46
N ALA A 593 -1.52 24.32 7.64
CA ALA A 593 -0.93 22.99 7.49
C ALA A 593 -2.03 21.95 7.25
N VAL A 594 -1.74 20.89 6.47
CA VAL A 594 -2.72 19.82 6.16
C VAL A 594 -2.10 18.44 6.33
N GLY A 595 -2.87 17.49 6.82
CA GLY A 595 -2.48 16.08 6.91
C GLY A 595 -1.23 15.85 7.76
N ALA A 596 -0.23 15.19 7.19
CA ALA A 596 1.03 14.90 7.87
C ALA A 596 1.91 16.14 8.11
N GLU A 597 1.60 17.30 7.52
CA GLU A 597 2.19 18.58 7.96
C GLU A 597 1.59 19.01 9.30
N ALA A 598 0.27 18.87 9.47
CA ALA A 598 -0.47 19.28 10.66
C ALA A 598 -0.26 18.36 11.90
N THR A 599 0.61 17.35 11.78
CA THR A 599 1.09 16.49 12.88
C THR A 599 2.57 16.71 13.22
N GLN A 600 3.27 17.65 12.56
CA GLN A 600 4.67 17.94 12.89
C GLN A 600 4.79 18.67 14.24
N GLU A 601 5.84 18.37 15.00
CA GLU A 601 5.98 18.83 16.38
C GLU A 601 6.01 20.37 16.54
N TYR A 602 6.53 21.10 15.55
CA TYR A 602 6.54 22.57 15.59
C TYR A 602 5.14 23.18 15.36
N ILE A 603 4.16 22.40 14.89
CA ILE A 603 2.76 22.83 14.79
C ILE A 603 2.12 22.94 16.18
N GLU A 604 2.60 22.17 17.17
CA GLU A 604 2.18 22.35 18.57
C GLU A 604 2.59 23.75 19.07
N GLU A 605 3.86 24.16 18.85
CA GLU A 605 4.32 25.53 19.15
C GLU A 605 3.49 26.58 18.38
N LYS A 606 3.15 26.34 17.10
CA LYS A 606 2.36 27.28 16.29
C LYS A 606 0.89 27.41 16.70
N ILE A 607 0.28 26.34 17.20
CA ILE A 607 -1.08 26.36 17.77
C ILE A 607 -1.11 27.23 19.04
N GLU A 608 -0.07 27.15 19.88
CA GLU A 608 0.03 27.96 21.11
C GLU A 608 0.44 29.43 20.84
N ASP A 609 1.48 29.68 20.03
CA ASP A 609 2.04 31.02 19.81
C ASP A 609 1.23 31.88 18.81
N ASP A 610 0.84 31.30 17.66
CA ASP A 610 0.13 32.01 16.58
C ASP A 610 -1.41 31.81 16.65
N GLY A 611 -1.90 31.05 17.63
CA GLY A 611 -3.33 30.86 17.91
C GLY A 611 -4.09 30.01 16.89
N TRP A 612 -3.41 29.09 16.20
CA TRP A 612 -4.02 28.28 15.14
C TRP A 612 -5.05 27.26 15.65
N VAL A 613 -6.13 27.05 14.89
CA VAL A 613 -7.19 26.08 15.18
C VAL A 613 -6.93 24.79 14.40
N LYS A 614 -6.51 23.73 15.09
CA LYS A 614 -6.41 22.37 14.55
C LYS A 614 -7.80 21.72 14.50
N LEU A 615 -8.20 21.21 13.33
CA LEU A 615 -9.41 20.41 13.15
C LEU A 615 -9.08 18.94 12.93
N GLU A 616 -9.78 18.10 13.68
CA GLU A 616 -9.77 16.65 13.58
C GLU A 616 -11.22 16.16 13.47
N TRP A 617 -11.44 14.99 12.86
CA TRP A 617 -12.75 14.31 12.75
C TRP A 617 -13.86 15.11 12.04
N TRP A 618 -13.55 16.27 11.46
CA TRP A 618 -14.50 17.22 10.87
C TRP A 618 -15.40 16.64 9.77
N LYS A 619 -14.96 15.57 9.09
CA LYS A 619 -15.76 14.80 8.12
C LYS A 619 -17.07 14.26 8.74
N LEU A 620 -17.12 14.01 10.05
CA LEU A 620 -18.35 13.59 10.75
C LEU A 620 -19.46 14.65 10.76
N HIS A 621 -19.16 15.93 10.49
CA HIS A 621 -20.18 16.98 10.32
C HIS A 621 -21.00 16.83 9.02
N LEU A 622 -20.52 16.04 8.06
CA LEU A 622 -21.22 15.78 6.79
C LEU A 622 -22.25 14.64 6.92
N ARG A 623 -22.17 13.80 7.97
CA ARG A 623 -22.95 12.56 8.09
C ARG A 623 -24.47 12.79 8.02
N PRO A 624 -25.27 11.84 7.48
CA PRO A 624 -26.72 11.91 7.57
C PRO A 624 -27.17 11.96 9.03
N ARG A 625 -27.95 12.97 9.43
CA ARG A 625 -28.46 13.11 10.81
C ARG A 625 -29.38 11.96 11.22
N THR A 626 -29.98 11.26 10.25
CA THR A 626 -30.74 10.02 10.42
C THR A 626 -29.87 8.80 10.77
N MET A 627 -28.55 8.89 10.58
CA MET A 627 -27.57 7.88 11.02
C MET A 627 -26.89 8.25 12.34
N ALA A 628 -27.43 9.19 13.11
CA ALA A 628 -26.96 9.45 14.47
C ALA A 628 -27.26 8.23 15.36
N SER A 629 -26.24 7.42 15.61
CA SER A 629 -26.35 6.30 16.54
C SER A 629 -26.52 6.81 17.98
N SER A 630 -27.01 5.94 18.87
CA SER A 630 -27.04 6.13 20.32
C SER A 630 -25.67 6.41 20.96
N HIS A 631 -24.59 6.41 20.16
CA HIS A 631 -23.22 6.56 20.60
C HIS A 631 -22.52 7.82 20.07
N VAL A 632 -23.06 8.56 19.08
CA VAL A 632 -22.42 9.81 18.57
C VAL A 632 -23.39 10.98 18.60
N THR A 633 -23.21 11.86 19.58
CA THR A 633 -23.92 13.13 19.67
C THR A 633 -23.17 14.22 18.88
N ASP A 634 -23.85 15.32 18.56
CA ASP A 634 -23.18 16.50 17.96
C ASP A 634 -22.25 17.24 18.95
N GLN A 635 -22.21 16.82 20.23
CA GLN A 635 -21.27 17.31 21.24
C GLN A 635 -19.95 16.51 21.27
N ASP A 636 -19.90 15.33 20.63
CA ASP A 636 -18.70 14.48 20.54
C ASP A 636 -17.73 14.92 19.42
N ILE A 637 -18.14 15.86 18.56
CA ILE A 637 -17.39 16.30 17.38
C ILE A 637 -16.67 17.63 17.69
N PRO A 638 -15.39 17.80 17.34
CA PRO A 638 -14.72 19.10 17.38
C PRO A 638 -15.51 20.16 16.60
N ALA A 639 -15.68 21.35 17.21
CA ALA A 639 -16.38 22.45 16.57
C ALA A 639 -15.61 22.98 15.35
N LEU A 640 -16.34 23.42 14.32
CA LEU A 640 -15.74 24.06 13.15
C LEU A 640 -15.34 25.51 13.48
N PRO A 641 -14.32 26.09 12.80
CA PRO A 641 -13.97 27.50 12.94
C PRO A 641 -15.15 28.39 12.55
N GLN A 642 -15.31 29.53 13.22
CA GLN A 642 -16.51 30.36 13.12
C GLN A 642 -16.81 30.86 11.69
N ASN A 643 -15.80 30.89 10.82
CA ASN A 643 -15.88 31.32 9.42
C ASN A 643 -15.92 30.15 8.39
N LYS A 644 -15.95 28.88 8.83
CA LYS A 644 -15.82 27.69 7.94
C LYS A 644 -16.97 26.69 8.14
N THR A 645 -17.62 26.30 7.05
CA THR A 645 -18.55 25.15 6.99
C THR A 645 -17.81 23.86 6.65
N ALA A 646 -18.39 22.69 6.97
CA ALA A 646 -17.79 21.39 6.65
C ALA A 646 -17.51 21.20 5.14
N VAL A 647 -18.29 21.84 4.26
CA VAL A 647 -18.09 21.82 2.81
C VAL A 647 -16.88 22.67 2.39
N GLN A 648 -16.63 23.79 3.07
CA GLN A 648 -15.41 24.58 2.85
C GLN A 648 -14.17 23.86 3.37
N VAL A 649 -14.24 23.21 4.54
CA VAL A 649 -13.12 22.39 5.06
C VAL A 649 -12.83 21.22 4.12
N LEU A 650 -13.87 20.58 3.56
CA LEU A 650 -13.72 19.54 2.54
C LEU A 650 -13.06 20.08 1.25
N ALA A 651 -13.44 21.29 0.81
CA ALA A 651 -12.86 21.93 -0.37
C ALA A 651 -11.38 22.30 -0.15
N ASP A 652 -11.03 22.88 1.00
CA ASP A 652 -9.65 23.20 1.37
C ASP A 652 -8.77 21.92 1.37
N PHE A 653 -9.29 20.82 1.92
CA PHE A 653 -8.61 19.52 1.96
C PHE A 653 -8.47 18.89 0.56
N MET A 654 -9.54 18.89 -0.25
CA MET A 654 -9.48 18.44 -1.65
C MET A 654 -8.47 19.24 -2.48
N HIS A 655 -8.39 20.57 -2.26
CA HIS A 655 -7.41 21.41 -2.96
C HIS A 655 -5.98 21.01 -2.61
N TYR A 656 -5.68 20.81 -1.32
CA TYR A 656 -4.37 20.32 -0.88
C TYR A 656 -4.01 18.96 -1.50
N LEU A 657 -4.94 18.00 -1.49
CA LEU A 657 -4.73 16.68 -2.12
C LEU A 657 -4.45 16.83 -3.62
N TYR A 658 -5.17 17.71 -4.32
CA TYR A 658 -4.96 17.96 -5.75
C TYR A 658 -3.58 18.56 -6.00
N GLN A 659 -3.13 19.56 -5.23
CA GLN A 659 -1.77 20.11 -5.37
C GLN A 659 -0.69 19.06 -5.11
N CYS A 660 -0.90 18.17 -4.12
CA CYS A 660 0.00 17.04 -3.88
C CYS A 660 0.06 16.08 -5.08
N ALA A 661 -1.10 15.68 -5.63
CA ALA A 661 -1.19 14.82 -6.79
C ALA A 661 -0.57 15.44 -8.05
N ARG A 662 -0.79 16.74 -8.30
CA ARG A 662 -0.14 17.48 -9.40
C ARG A 662 1.37 17.46 -9.27
N LYS A 663 1.89 17.92 -8.12
CA LYS A 663 3.33 17.97 -7.84
C LYS A 663 3.98 16.59 -7.97
N TYR A 664 3.31 15.55 -7.46
CA TYR A 664 3.76 14.16 -7.58
C TYR A 664 3.91 13.71 -9.03
N ILE A 665 2.93 13.98 -9.88
CA ILE A 665 2.96 13.66 -11.32
C ILE A 665 4.04 14.47 -12.04
N GLU A 666 4.25 15.73 -11.65
CA GLU A 666 5.30 16.61 -12.17
C GLU A 666 6.72 16.12 -11.78
N GLU A 667 6.91 15.59 -10.57
CA GLU A 667 8.21 15.09 -10.06
C GLU A 667 8.53 13.65 -10.47
N SER A 668 7.52 12.80 -10.69
CA SER A 668 7.71 11.34 -10.91
C SER A 668 7.92 10.94 -12.38
N HIS A 669 7.58 11.82 -13.33
CA HIS A 669 7.74 11.57 -14.76
C HIS A 669 8.68 12.59 -15.40
N SER A 670 9.60 12.14 -16.26
CA SER A 670 10.61 13.02 -16.90
C SER A 670 10.05 14.18 -17.73
N ASN A 671 8.81 14.05 -18.22
CA ASN A 671 8.05 15.10 -18.91
C ASN A 671 6.73 15.45 -18.18
N GLY A 672 6.63 15.17 -16.87
CA GLY A 672 5.37 15.17 -16.12
C GLY A 672 4.57 16.46 -16.20
N ALA A 673 5.24 17.61 -16.14
CA ALA A 673 4.59 18.92 -16.21
C ALA A 673 3.94 19.24 -17.56
N ASP A 674 4.52 18.78 -18.68
CA ASP A 674 3.89 18.96 -20.00
C ASP A 674 2.80 17.92 -20.26
N MET A 675 2.98 16.69 -19.76
CA MET A 675 1.93 15.68 -19.76
C MET A 675 0.68 16.17 -19.02
N LEU A 676 0.83 16.68 -17.79
CA LEU A 676 -0.26 17.18 -16.97
C LEU A 676 -0.96 18.39 -17.62
N ARG A 677 -0.19 19.36 -18.15
CA ARG A 677 -0.73 20.48 -18.93
C ARG A 677 -1.55 20.02 -20.14
N SER A 678 -1.16 18.93 -20.80
CA SER A 678 -1.88 18.44 -21.99
C SER A 678 -3.26 17.83 -21.70
N VAL A 679 -3.53 17.42 -20.44
CA VAL A 679 -4.79 16.79 -20.01
C VAL A 679 -5.59 17.60 -18.99
N GLU A 680 -5.11 18.75 -18.53
CA GLU A 680 -5.67 19.53 -17.41
C GLU A 680 -7.17 19.87 -17.56
N HIS A 681 -7.65 20.05 -18.80
CA HIS A 681 -9.06 20.33 -19.08
C HIS A 681 -9.94 19.08 -19.27
N THR A 682 -9.33 17.89 -19.31
CA THR A 682 -9.95 16.57 -19.56
C THR A 682 -9.67 15.56 -18.44
N ILE A 683 -9.33 16.02 -17.23
CA ILE A 683 -9.17 15.15 -16.06
C ILE A 683 -10.55 14.71 -15.57
N GLU A 684 -10.77 13.40 -15.44
CA GLU A 684 -11.96 12.84 -14.82
C GLU A 684 -11.70 12.60 -13.33
N PHE A 685 -12.62 12.99 -12.45
CA PHE A 685 -12.47 12.88 -11.00
C PHE A 685 -13.46 11.86 -10.44
N VAL A 686 -12.96 10.81 -9.78
CA VAL A 686 -13.79 9.85 -9.04
C VAL A 686 -13.61 10.07 -7.54
N LEU A 687 -14.72 10.16 -6.81
CA LEU A 687 -14.76 10.43 -5.37
C LEU A 687 -15.55 9.34 -4.65
N SER A 688 -15.00 8.81 -3.57
CA SER A 688 -15.63 7.81 -2.71
C SER A 688 -16.65 8.42 -1.75
N HIS A 689 -17.61 7.61 -1.29
CA HIS A 689 -18.41 7.91 -0.10
C HIS A 689 -18.96 6.63 0.56
N PRO A 690 -19.26 6.63 1.86
CA PRO A 690 -19.86 5.47 2.53
C PRO A 690 -21.21 5.06 1.91
N ASN A 691 -21.54 3.77 1.99
CA ASN A 691 -22.77 3.16 1.46
C ASN A 691 -24.04 3.62 2.24
N GLY A 692 -23.85 4.39 3.31
CA GLY A 692 -24.89 5.11 4.03
C GLY A 692 -25.20 6.53 3.53
N TRP A 693 -24.38 7.09 2.64
CA TRP A 693 -24.48 8.50 2.22
C TRP A 693 -25.34 8.63 0.95
N GLU A 694 -26.31 9.54 0.98
CA GLU A 694 -27.31 9.74 -0.07
C GLU A 694 -27.22 11.14 -0.71
N GLY A 695 -28.14 11.48 -1.62
CA GLY A 695 -28.13 12.71 -2.44
C GLY A 695 -27.68 14.02 -1.76
N PRO A 696 -28.11 14.37 -0.53
CA PRO A 696 -27.64 15.58 0.17
C PRO A 696 -26.13 15.56 0.46
N GLN A 697 -25.57 14.42 0.87
CA GLN A 697 -24.14 14.21 1.10
C GLN A 697 -23.36 14.19 -0.22
N GLN A 698 -23.85 13.46 -1.22
CA GLN A 698 -23.29 13.42 -2.58
C GLN A 698 -23.18 14.84 -3.17
N THR A 699 -24.19 15.69 -2.93
CA THR A 699 -24.20 17.11 -3.32
C THR A 699 -23.14 17.93 -2.58
N GLN A 700 -22.95 17.70 -1.28
CA GLN A 700 -21.91 18.38 -0.50
C GLN A 700 -20.50 18.06 -1.03
N ILE A 701 -20.24 16.79 -1.36
CA ILE A 701 -18.97 16.34 -1.98
C ILE A 701 -18.77 17.02 -3.35
N ARG A 702 -19.78 17.00 -4.23
CA ARG A 702 -19.71 17.68 -5.54
C ARG A 702 -19.44 19.18 -5.41
N ASN A 703 -20.11 19.87 -4.49
CA ASN A 703 -19.90 21.30 -4.26
C ASN A 703 -18.48 21.58 -3.73
N ALA A 704 -17.95 20.75 -2.83
CA ALA A 704 -16.58 20.88 -2.34
C ALA A 704 -15.55 20.72 -3.47
N ALA A 705 -15.74 19.75 -4.37
CA ALA A 705 -14.84 19.52 -5.51
C ALA A 705 -14.79 20.70 -6.50
N ILE A 706 -15.93 21.35 -6.73
CA ILE A 706 -16.02 22.58 -7.53
C ILE A 706 -15.30 23.74 -6.80
N MET A 707 -15.56 23.92 -5.49
CA MET A 707 -14.93 24.96 -4.68
C MET A 707 -13.40 24.78 -4.53
N ALA A 708 -12.92 23.53 -4.54
CA ALA A 708 -11.51 23.16 -4.54
C ALA A 708 -10.80 23.38 -5.89
N GLY A 709 -11.53 23.69 -6.97
CA GLY A 709 -10.97 23.97 -8.29
C GLY A 709 -10.55 22.73 -9.10
N LEU A 710 -11.05 21.53 -8.76
CA LEU A 710 -10.84 20.30 -9.54
C LEU A 710 -11.54 20.42 -10.91
N VAL A 711 -12.75 20.98 -10.91
CA VAL A 711 -13.54 21.26 -12.12
C VAL A 711 -14.09 22.69 -12.09
N PRO A 712 -14.23 23.37 -13.25
CA PRO A 712 -14.90 24.66 -13.30
C PRO A 712 -16.41 24.50 -13.08
N ASP A 713 -17.07 25.54 -12.58
CA ASP A 713 -18.53 25.52 -12.38
C ASP A 713 -19.31 25.74 -13.70
N THR A 714 -19.22 24.76 -14.59
CA THR A 714 -20.00 24.68 -15.84
C THR A 714 -20.69 23.31 -15.93
N PRO A 715 -21.72 23.14 -16.78
CA PRO A 715 -22.34 21.82 -17.00
C PRO A 715 -21.31 20.74 -17.36
N GLU A 716 -20.35 21.07 -18.21
CA GLU A 716 -19.28 20.19 -18.69
C GLU A 716 -18.28 19.87 -17.57
N GLY A 717 -17.88 20.87 -16.77
CA GLY A 717 -17.05 20.66 -15.59
C GLY A 717 -17.73 19.73 -14.57
N ARG A 718 -19.02 19.97 -14.29
CA ARG A 718 -19.84 19.13 -13.40
C ARG A 718 -20.02 17.70 -13.90
N THR A 719 -19.95 17.45 -15.22
CA THR A 719 -19.98 16.07 -15.75
C THR A 719 -18.71 15.26 -15.48
N ARG A 720 -17.57 15.92 -15.19
CA ARG A 720 -16.27 15.27 -14.90
C ARG A 720 -16.08 14.83 -13.44
N ILE A 721 -17.11 14.92 -12.60
CA ILE A 721 -17.11 14.35 -11.25
C ILE A 721 -18.04 13.14 -11.22
N HIS A 722 -17.48 12.00 -10.83
CA HIS A 722 -18.14 10.70 -10.66
C HIS A 722 -18.08 10.30 -9.19
N LEU A 723 -19.13 9.64 -8.69
CA LEU A 723 -19.19 9.18 -7.30
C LEU A 723 -19.23 7.65 -7.26
N VAL A 724 -18.51 7.04 -6.33
CA VAL A 724 -18.51 5.60 -6.07
C VAL A 724 -18.81 5.33 -4.60
N THR A 725 -19.52 4.24 -4.29
CA THR A 725 -19.68 3.80 -2.89
C THR A 725 -18.43 3.07 -2.42
N GLU A 726 -18.03 3.24 -1.16
CA GLU A 726 -16.82 2.61 -0.58
C GLU A 726 -16.83 1.09 -0.78
N GLY A 727 -17.94 0.40 -0.50
CA GLY A 727 -18.08 -1.05 -0.74
C GLY A 727 -18.02 -1.48 -2.21
N GLU A 728 -18.45 -0.63 -3.15
CA GLU A 728 -18.37 -0.91 -4.60
C GLU A 728 -16.96 -0.67 -5.16
N ALA A 729 -16.27 0.36 -4.69
CA ALA A 729 -14.86 0.55 -4.97
C ALA A 729 -14.04 -0.63 -4.41
N SER A 730 -14.29 -1.02 -3.16
CA SER A 730 -13.65 -2.18 -2.54
C SER A 730 -13.98 -3.52 -3.21
N LEU A 731 -15.14 -3.69 -3.85
CA LEU A 731 -15.41 -4.81 -4.77
C LEU A 731 -14.46 -4.75 -5.99
N HIS A 732 -14.44 -3.62 -6.70
CA HIS A 732 -13.61 -3.43 -7.88
C HIS A 732 -12.11 -3.61 -7.58
N TYR A 733 -11.68 -3.26 -6.37
CA TYR A 733 -10.33 -3.50 -5.85
C TYR A 733 -10.00 -4.99 -5.65
N CYS A 734 -10.90 -5.75 -5.02
CA CYS A 734 -10.74 -7.20 -4.86
C CYS A 734 -10.65 -7.92 -6.22
N LEU A 735 -11.36 -7.42 -7.22
CA LEU A 735 -11.29 -7.90 -8.61
C LEU A 735 -9.98 -7.50 -9.32
N GLY A 736 -9.51 -6.26 -9.11
CA GLY A 736 -8.30 -5.71 -9.74
C GLY A 736 -7.00 -6.37 -9.26
N SER A 737 -6.88 -6.65 -7.96
CA SER A 737 -5.73 -7.38 -7.40
C SER A 737 -5.63 -8.83 -7.93
N GLY A 738 -6.74 -9.41 -8.40
CA GLY A 738 -6.80 -10.79 -8.91
C GLY A 738 -6.78 -11.86 -7.83
N LEU A 739 -6.46 -11.51 -6.58
CA LEU A 739 -6.49 -12.40 -5.41
C LEU A 739 -7.88 -13.01 -5.19
N ALA A 740 -8.95 -12.30 -5.56
CA ALA A 740 -10.32 -12.80 -5.43
C ALA A 740 -10.81 -13.68 -6.60
N ALA A 741 -10.02 -13.89 -7.67
CA ALA A 741 -10.48 -14.55 -8.90
C ALA A 741 -10.99 -16.00 -8.67
N ASP A 742 -10.41 -16.74 -7.73
CA ASP A 742 -10.89 -18.06 -7.32
C ASP A 742 -12.13 -17.97 -6.40
N GLY A 743 -12.24 -16.91 -5.58
CA GLY A 743 -13.32 -16.69 -4.62
C GLY A 743 -14.65 -16.26 -5.22
N PHE A 744 -14.68 -15.91 -6.52
CA PHE A 744 -15.87 -15.56 -7.30
C PHE A 744 -16.38 -16.69 -8.20
N GLN A 745 -15.80 -17.89 -8.16
CA GLN A 745 -16.17 -18.97 -9.09
C GLN A 745 -17.43 -19.74 -8.65
N GLY A 746 -18.51 -19.62 -9.44
CA GLY A 746 -19.74 -20.40 -9.30
C GLY A 746 -20.99 -19.57 -8.99
N ASP A 747 -22.12 -20.25 -8.76
CA ASP A 747 -23.44 -19.60 -8.58
C ASP A 747 -23.65 -18.98 -7.18
N GLN A 748 -22.55 -18.75 -6.44
CA GLN A 748 -22.54 -18.24 -5.07
C GLN A 748 -22.48 -16.70 -5.01
N GLY A 749 -22.76 -16.16 -3.81
CA GLY A 749 -22.51 -14.78 -3.45
C GLY A 749 -21.28 -14.61 -2.56
N VAL A 750 -20.78 -13.38 -2.50
CA VAL A 750 -19.72 -12.94 -1.58
C VAL A 750 -20.17 -11.72 -0.78
N ILE A 751 -19.53 -11.44 0.34
CA ILE A 751 -19.64 -10.16 1.05
C ILE A 751 -18.31 -9.42 0.98
N ILE A 752 -18.36 -8.12 0.70
CA ILE A 752 -17.27 -7.16 0.95
C ILE A 752 -17.58 -6.44 2.27
N VAL A 753 -16.63 -6.47 3.20
CA VAL A 753 -16.66 -5.72 4.46
C VAL A 753 -15.54 -4.68 4.41
N ASP A 754 -15.89 -3.42 4.15
CA ASP A 754 -14.97 -2.30 4.26
C ASP A 754 -14.98 -1.76 5.69
N ALA A 755 -13.98 -2.13 6.48
CA ALA A 755 -13.82 -1.69 7.85
C ALA A 755 -12.89 -0.46 7.86
N GLY A 756 -13.48 0.73 7.75
CA GLY A 756 -12.77 2.01 7.81
C GLY A 756 -12.52 2.50 9.25
N GLY A 757 -11.90 3.67 9.36
CA GLY A 757 -11.73 4.34 10.66
C GLY A 757 -13.02 4.90 11.25
N GLY A 758 -13.91 5.51 10.45
CA GLY A 758 -15.18 6.06 10.93
C GLY A 758 -16.38 5.14 10.74
N THR A 759 -16.45 4.48 9.58
CA THR A 759 -17.57 3.64 9.16
C THR A 759 -17.15 2.19 8.97
N ILE A 760 -18.13 1.29 8.96
CA ILE A 760 -18.03 -0.08 8.52
C ILE A 760 -19.13 -0.26 7.48
N ASP A 761 -18.74 -0.53 6.24
CA ASP A 761 -19.65 -0.56 5.08
C ASP A 761 -19.64 -1.98 4.50
N VAL A 762 -20.83 -2.58 4.37
CA VAL A 762 -20.99 -4.02 4.09
C VAL A 762 -21.92 -4.21 2.90
N SER A 763 -21.48 -4.97 1.90
CA SER A 763 -22.23 -5.17 0.65
C SER A 763 -22.11 -6.61 0.17
N ALA A 764 -23.24 -7.24 -0.19
CA ALA A 764 -23.28 -8.58 -0.74
C ALA A 764 -23.46 -8.55 -2.27
N TYR A 765 -22.61 -9.30 -3.00
CA TYR A 765 -22.61 -9.37 -4.46
C TYR A 765 -22.62 -10.81 -4.98
N HIS A 766 -23.07 -11.00 -6.21
CA HIS A 766 -22.98 -12.25 -6.97
C HIS A 766 -22.50 -11.99 -8.39
N MET A 767 -21.67 -12.89 -8.93
CA MET A 767 -21.17 -12.81 -10.31
C MET A 767 -22.09 -13.57 -11.26
N THR A 768 -22.83 -12.86 -12.12
CA THR A 768 -23.81 -13.47 -13.04
C THR A 768 -23.15 -14.08 -14.27
N THR A 769 -22.28 -13.31 -14.93
CA THR A 769 -21.46 -13.74 -16.07
C THR A 769 -20.16 -12.96 -16.06
N LEU A 770 -19.01 -13.62 -16.07
CA LEU A 770 -17.68 -12.97 -16.09
C LEU A 770 -17.62 -11.84 -17.16
N PRO A 771 -17.27 -10.58 -16.81
CA PRO A 771 -16.82 -10.05 -15.52
C PRO A 771 -17.86 -9.15 -14.79
N SER A 772 -19.16 -9.46 -14.86
CA SER A 772 -20.25 -8.62 -14.33
C SER A 772 -20.91 -9.17 -13.06
N PHE A 773 -21.40 -8.24 -12.22
CA PHE A 773 -21.88 -8.50 -10.86
C PHE A 773 -23.24 -7.83 -10.59
N GLU A 774 -24.03 -8.45 -9.72
CA GLU A 774 -25.26 -7.90 -9.16
C GLU A 774 -25.15 -7.82 -7.62
N GLU A 775 -25.62 -6.73 -7.02
CA GLU A 775 -25.88 -6.65 -5.58
C GLU A 775 -27.04 -7.62 -5.22
N ILE A 776 -26.89 -8.42 -4.16
CA ILE A 776 -27.88 -9.46 -3.78
C ILE A 776 -28.58 -9.22 -2.45
N ALA A 777 -28.11 -8.27 -1.65
CA ALA A 777 -28.76 -7.75 -0.45
C ALA A 777 -28.47 -6.23 -0.35
N PRO A 778 -29.37 -5.39 0.18
CA PRO A 778 -29.16 -3.95 0.21
C PRO A 778 -27.97 -3.57 1.11
N ALA A 779 -26.98 -2.87 0.55
CA ALA A 779 -25.76 -2.50 1.27
C ALA A 779 -26.00 -1.71 2.57
N GLU A 780 -25.15 -1.94 3.57
CA GLU A 780 -25.21 -1.37 4.92
C GLU A 780 -24.02 -0.45 5.23
N CYS A 781 -24.20 0.42 6.24
CA CYS A 781 -23.17 1.27 6.82
C CYS A 781 -23.43 1.38 8.34
N ARG A 782 -22.44 1.05 9.17
CA ARG A 782 -22.51 1.03 10.64
C ARG A 782 -21.45 1.99 11.21
N LEU A 783 -21.85 2.94 12.08
CA LEU A 783 -20.92 3.88 12.74
C LEU A 783 -20.19 3.21 13.92
N GLN A 784 -19.25 2.29 13.61
CA GLN A 784 -18.46 1.53 14.59
C GLN A 784 -17.00 1.29 14.15
N GLY A 785 -16.45 2.08 13.22
CA GLY A 785 -15.07 1.94 12.72
C GLY A 785 -13.97 2.11 13.78
N SER A 786 -12.70 2.02 13.38
CA SER A 786 -11.56 1.97 14.34
C SER A 786 -11.51 3.14 15.34
N ILE A 787 -11.99 4.34 15.00
CA ILE A 787 -12.00 5.52 15.90
C ILE A 787 -12.87 5.30 17.15
N PHE A 788 -13.86 4.40 17.07
CA PHE A 788 -14.70 4.06 18.20
C PHE A 788 -13.92 3.28 19.26
N VAL A 789 -12.93 2.48 18.87
CA VAL A 789 -11.98 1.83 19.79
C VAL A 789 -11.19 2.89 20.56
N SER A 790 -10.63 3.87 19.85
CA SER A 790 -9.86 4.97 20.44
C SER A 790 -10.68 5.85 21.38
N ARG A 791 -11.95 6.12 21.03
CA ARG A 791 -12.85 6.89 21.90
C ARG A 791 -13.26 6.09 23.14
N ARG A 792 -13.48 4.78 23.03
CA ARG A 792 -13.66 3.88 24.18
C ARG A 792 -12.39 3.89 25.06
N ALA A 793 -11.20 3.87 24.46
CA ALA A 793 -9.92 3.96 25.18
C ALA A 793 -9.77 5.28 25.94
N LYS A 794 -10.08 6.44 25.32
CA LYS A 794 -10.05 7.75 26.00
C LYS A 794 -11.03 7.81 27.17
N ALA A 795 -12.23 7.23 27.01
CA ALA A 795 -13.21 7.13 28.09
C ALA A 795 -12.74 6.21 29.24
N MET A 796 -12.11 5.08 28.92
CA MET A 796 -11.48 4.18 29.90
C MET A 796 -10.35 4.88 30.66
N LEU A 797 -9.48 5.61 29.97
CA LEU A 797 -8.38 6.38 30.59
C LEU A 797 -8.90 7.44 31.57
N ARG A 798 -9.99 8.15 31.24
CA ARG A 798 -10.70 9.06 32.18
C ARG A 798 -11.25 8.34 33.42
N GLY A 799 -11.59 7.06 33.30
CA GLY A 799 -12.09 6.24 34.41
C GLY A 799 -10.98 5.66 35.31
N ILE A 800 -9.77 5.47 34.77
CA ILE A 800 -8.64 4.87 35.47
C ILE A 800 -7.75 5.93 36.15
N LEU A 801 -7.54 7.10 35.51
CA LEU A 801 -6.49 8.05 35.91
C LEU A 801 -7.02 9.40 36.40
N TYR A 802 -6.46 9.87 37.51
CA TYR A 802 -6.59 11.26 37.98
C TYR A 802 -5.59 12.20 37.27
N GLY A 803 -5.69 12.28 35.94
CA GLY A 803 -4.87 13.16 35.09
C GLY A 803 -5.56 14.48 34.71
N SER A 804 -4.84 15.38 34.04
CA SER A 804 -5.49 16.45 33.27
C SER A 804 -6.04 15.90 31.95
N GLU A 805 -7.02 16.58 31.37
CA GLU A 805 -7.57 16.20 30.05
C GLU A 805 -6.49 16.20 28.95
N ASP A 806 -5.45 17.02 29.06
CA ASP A 806 -4.33 17.07 28.12
C ASP A 806 -3.47 15.80 28.22
N MET A 807 -3.17 15.35 29.44
CA MET A 807 -2.46 14.09 29.68
C MET A 807 -3.27 12.89 29.17
N ILE A 808 -4.57 12.85 29.47
CA ILE A 808 -5.48 11.80 29.01
C ILE A 808 -5.63 11.82 27.48
N SER A 809 -5.61 13.00 26.86
CA SER A 809 -5.61 13.17 25.40
C SER A 809 -4.32 12.65 24.78
N HIS A 810 -3.16 13.02 25.32
CA HIS A 810 -1.87 12.52 24.87
C HIS A 810 -1.76 10.99 24.97
N MET A 811 -2.21 10.41 26.10
CA MET A 811 -2.28 8.96 26.28
C MET A 811 -3.23 8.28 25.30
N ALA A 812 -4.36 8.91 24.95
CA ALA A 812 -5.26 8.39 23.93
C ALA A 812 -4.65 8.45 22.52
N THR A 813 -3.89 9.50 22.18
CA THR A 813 -3.13 9.57 20.92
C THR A 813 -2.06 8.48 20.83
N ILE A 814 -1.31 8.22 21.91
CA ILE A 814 -0.33 7.13 21.97
C ILE A 814 -1.01 5.76 21.86
N PHE A 815 -2.16 5.58 22.52
CA PHE A 815 -2.95 4.37 22.37
C PHE A 815 -3.35 4.14 20.90
N ASP A 816 -3.77 5.20 20.20
CA ASP A 816 -4.17 5.08 18.80
C ASP A 816 -2.99 4.67 17.89
N SER A 817 -1.88 5.41 17.96
CA SER A 817 -0.74 5.25 17.07
C SER A 817 0.16 4.05 17.38
N THR A 818 -0.01 3.39 18.55
CA THR A 818 0.81 2.23 18.93
C THR A 818 -0.02 1.06 19.47
N THR A 819 -0.72 1.24 20.59
CA THR A 819 -1.37 0.14 21.32
C THR A 819 -2.50 -0.51 20.52
N LYS A 820 -3.35 0.30 19.87
CA LYS A 820 -4.47 -0.13 19.01
C LYS A 820 -3.98 -0.90 17.78
N GLN A 821 -2.90 -0.45 17.16
CA GLN A 821 -2.33 -1.07 15.96
C GLN A 821 -1.66 -2.42 16.28
N ARG A 822 -0.89 -2.47 17.37
CA ARG A 822 -0.12 -3.67 17.79
C ARG A 822 -0.97 -4.75 18.48
N PHE A 823 -2.27 -4.54 18.70
CA PHE A 823 -3.11 -5.44 19.49
C PHE A 823 -3.57 -6.67 18.69
N SER A 824 -3.09 -7.85 19.12
CA SER A 824 -3.36 -9.15 18.47
C SER A 824 -3.92 -10.22 19.42
N ASN A 825 -3.63 -10.15 20.73
CA ASN A 825 -3.99 -11.17 21.72
C ASN A 825 -4.59 -10.55 22.99
N GLU A 826 -5.61 -11.19 23.56
CA GLU A 826 -6.28 -10.76 24.80
C GLU A 826 -5.68 -11.35 26.08
N ASP A 827 -4.88 -12.42 25.98
CA ASP A 827 -4.10 -12.96 27.11
C ASP A 827 -2.86 -12.08 27.44
N ASP A 828 -2.32 -11.36 26.46
CA ASP A 828 -1.09 -10.57 26.61
C ASP A 828 -1.38 -9.12 27.08
N PRO A 829 -0.58 -8.55 28.01
CA PRO A 829 -0.76 -7.18 28.46
C PRO A 829 -0.40 -6.15 27.39
N ALA A 830 -1.13 -5.03 27.40
CA ALA A 830 -0.98 -3.91 26.48
C ALA A 830 -0.41 -2.66 27.19
N TYR A 831 0.30 -1.80 26.47
CA TYR A 831 1.09 -0.72 27.07
C TYR A 831 0.88 0.60 26.33
N ILE A 832 0.79 1.71 27.08
CA ILE A 832 0.78 3.09 26.57
C ILE A 832 1.98 3.81 27.17
N LYS A 833 2.95 4.22 26.35
CA LYS A 833 4.20 4.89 26.78
C LYS A 833 4.07 6.41 26.68
N PHE A 834 3.83 7.07 27.81
CA PHE A 834 3.46 8.49 27.90
C PHE A 834 4.37 9.35 28.80
N GLY A 835 5.30 8.72 29.52
CA GLY A 835 6.25 9.37 30.40
C GLY A 835 7.68 8.85 30.23
N THR A 836 8.57 9.26 31.12
CA THR A 836 9.97 8.84 31.13
C THR A 836 10.18 7.58 31.97
N ILE A 837 11.35 6.92 31.83
CA ILE A 837 11.79 5.81 32.68
C ILE A 837 11.78 6.10 34.21
N ARG A 838 11.64 7.37 34.60
CA ARG A 838 11.56 7.81 36.01
C ARG A 838 10.13 7.87 36.54
N ASP A 839 9.12 7.93 35.68
CA ASP A 839 7.71 8.05 36.06
C ASP A 839 7.14 6.68 36.45
N LYS A 840 6.78 6.53 37.73
CA LYS A 840 6.35 5.26 38.34
C LYS A 840 5.24 5.52 39.35
N ASP A 841 4.05 4.95 39.11
CA ASP A 841 2.97 4.88 40.09
C ASP A 841 2.32 3.48 40.06
N PRO A 842 2.74 2.57 40.96
CA PRO A 842 2.22 1.21 41.02
C PRO A 842 0.71 1.11 41.27
N ASN A 843 0.06 2.15 41.82
CA ASN A 843 -1.38 2.11 42.11
C ASN A 843 -2.24 2.14 40.84
N PHE A 844 -1.70 2.70 39.76
CA PHE A 844 -2.34 2.80 38.45
C PHE A 844 -1.63 1.92 37.40
N ASN A 845 -0.86 0.91 37.82
CA ASN A 845 -0.01 0.08 36.94
C ASN A 845 0.96 0.89 36.05
N ILE A 846 1.42 2.07 36.52
CA ILE A 846 2.40 2.89 35.80
C ILE A 846 3.82 2.48 36.20
N ARG A 847 4.62 2.03 35.24
CA ARG A 847 6.04 1.69 35.41
C ARG A 847 6.87 2.29 34.28
N SER A 848 7.97 2.95 34.62
CA SER A 848 8.96 3.48 33.66
C SER A 848 8.35 4.32 32.53
N GLY A 849 7.31 5.11 32.84
CA GLY A 849 6.61 5.96 31.88
C GLY A 849 5.53 5.25 31.05
N GLN A 850 5.25 3.98 31.34
CA GLN A 850 4.25 3.17 30.65
C GLN A 850 3.09 2.83 31.58
N LEU A 851 1.85 3.02 31.10
CA LEU A 851 0.65 2.44 31.71
C LEU A 851 0.47 1.02 31.16
N LYS A 852 0.42 0.02 32.05
CA LYS A 852 0.14 -1.39 31.71
C LYS A 852 -1.36 -1.70 31.88
N LEU A 853 -1.99 -2.13 30.80
CA LEU A 853 -3.38 -2.54 30.66
C LEU A 853 -3.47 -4.07 30.51
N MET A 854 -4.57 -4.69 30.93
CA MET A 854 -4.80 -6.11 30.61
C MET A 854 -5.28 -6.25 29.16
N GLY A 855 -4.88 -7.34 28.49
CA GLY A 855 -5.34 -7.63 27.12
C GLY A 855 -6.86 -7.76 27.03
N SER A 856 -7.50 -8.32 28.06
CA SER A 856 -8.96 -8.37 28.21
C SER A 856 -9.64 -6.99 28.23
N ASP A 857 -9.01 -6.00 28.86
CA ASP A 857 -9.56 -4.65 28.94
C ASP A 857 -9.49 -3.98 27.57
N VAL A 858 -8.39 -4.18 26.85
CA VAL A 858 -8.23 -3.70 25.47
C VAL A 858 -9.16 -4.45 24.50
N ALA A 859 -9.34 -5.76 24.63
CA ALA A 859 -10.30 -6.52 23.84
C ALA A 859 -11.74 -5.97 23.98
N ALA A 860 -12.15 -5.59 25.19
CA ALA A 860 -13.43 -4.93 25.43
C ALA A 860 -13.57 -3.55 24.74
N LEU A 861 -12.46 -2.89 24.39
CA LEU A 861 -12.46 -1.68 23.56
C LEU A 861 -12.72 -2.00 22.07
N PHE A 862 -12.43 -3.21 21.59
CA PHE A 862 -12.71 -3.62 20.21
C PHE A 862 -14.07 -4.33 20.06
N GLU A 863 -14.51 -5.08 21.07
CA GLU A 863 -15.68 -5.98 21.01
C GLU A 863 -16.95 -5.36 20.39
N PRO A 864 -17.39 -4.12 20.73
CA PRO A 864 -18.61 -3.55 20.14
C PRO A 864 -18.50 -3.22 18.64
N SER A 865 -17.27 -3.15 18.10
CA SER A 865 -17.04 -3.04 16.64
C SER A 865 -17.03 -4.41 15.97
N ALA A 866 -16.39 -5.40 16.57
CA ALA A 866 -16.39 -6.77 16.06
C ALA A 866 -17.81 -7.36 16.02
N ALA A 867 -18.60 -7.15 17.08
CA ALA A 867 -20.00 -7.55 17.15
C ALA A 867 -20.86 -6.90 16.04
N ALA A 868 -20.66 -5.62 15.75
CA ALA A 868 -21.40 -4.92 14.69
C ALA A 868 -21.03 -5.40 13.28
N ILE A 869 -19.80 -5.87 13.06
CA ILE A 869 -19.39 -6.51 11.80
C ILE A 869 -20.05 -7.89 11.68
N ILE A 870 -20.05 -8.69 12.75
CA ILE A 870 -20.71 -10.01 12.77
C ILE A 870 -22.21 -9.87 12.50
N GLU A 871 -22.87 -8.95 13.19
CA GLU A 871 -24.29 -8.63 13.02
C GLU A 871 -24.61 -8.27 11.56
N ALA A 872 -23.87 -7.33 10.95
CA ALA A 872 -24.06 -6.93 9.56
C ALA A 872 -23.78 -8.07 8.55
N ILE A 873 -22.74 -8.90 8.76
CA ILE A 873 -22.48 -10.07 7.91
C ILE A 873 -23.64 -11.07 7.97
N GLU A 874 -24.19 -11.31 9.17
CA GLU A 874 -25.34 -12.20 9.32
C GLU A 874 -26.64 -11.58 8.77
N GLU A 875 -26.91 -10.29 8.95
CA GLU A 875 -28.06 -9.60 8.34
C GLU A 875 -28.00 -9.68 6.81
N GLN A 876 -26.85 -9.35 6.19
CA GLN A 876 -26.65 -9.49 4.75
C GLN A 876 -26.86 -10.94 4.27
N ARG A 877 -26.36 -11.94 5.01
CA ARG A 877 -26.55 -13.36 4.65
C ARG A 877 -28.00 -13.84 4.76
N HIS A 878 -28.81 -13.26 5.65
CA HIS A 878 -30.24 -13.56 5.73
C HIS A 878 -31.08 -12.76 4.71
N ALA A 879 -30.61 -11.58 4.29
CA ALA A 879 -31.27 -10.75 3.29
C ALA A 879 -30.94 -11.15 1.83
N ALA A 880 -29.82 -11.86 1.61
CA ALA A 880 -29.34 -12.21 0.28
C ALA A 880 -30.23 -13.20 -0.46
N ALA A 881 -30.48 -12.92 -1.74
CA ALA A 881 -31.24 -13.80 -2.63
C ALA A 881 -30.51 -15.11 -3.03
N ARG A 882 -29.25 -15.29 -2.62
CA ARG A 882 -28.36 -16.40 -3.00
C ARG A 882 -27.50 -16.82 -1.80
N THR A 883 -27.02 -18.06 -1.80
CA THR A 883 -26.10 -18.55 -0.76
C THR A 883 -24.74 -17.87 -0.87
N ILE A 884 -24.21 -17.43 0.27
CA ILE A 884 -22.92 -16.74 0.37
C ILE A 884 -21.85 -17.75 0.81
N SER A 885 -20.73 -17.80 0.09
CA SER A 885 -19.59 -18.68 0.41
C SER A 885 -18.38 -17.94 0.98
N THR A 886 -18.18 -16.69 0.56
CA THR A 886 -16.90 -15.98 0.73
C THR A 886 -17.12 -14.61 1.36
N VAL A 887 -16.27 -14.20 2.29
CA VAL A 887 -16.32 -12.88 2.94
C VAL A 887 -14.92 -12.25 2.92
N PHE A 888 -14.80 -11.09 2.28
CA PHE A 888 -13.56 -10.32 2.15
C PHE A 888 -13.54 -9.15 3.14
N LEU A 889 -12.50 -9.05 3.98
CA LEU A 889 -12.29 -7.92 4.88
C LEU A 889 -11.23 -6.96 4.30
N VAL A 890 -11.61 -5.70 4.12
CA VAL A 890 -10.77 -4.61 3.58
C VAL A 890 -10.97 -3.31 4.40
N GLY A 891 -10.36 -2.20 3.96
CA GLY A 891 -10.33 -0.94 4.72
C GLY A 891 -9.19 -0.85 5.73
N GLY A 892 -9.09 0.29 6.41
CA GLY A 892 -7.98 0.59 7.34
C GLY A 892 -7.98 -0.24 8.64
N PHE A 893 -9.14 -0.68 9.11
CA PHE A 893 -9.31 -1.44 10.35
C PHE A 893 -9.10 -2.95 10.15
N ALA A 894 -9.19 -3.45 8.91
CA ALA A 894 -8.86 -4.83 8.52
C ALA A 894 -7.42 -5.26 8.88
N ALA A 895 -6.54 -4.27 9.09
CA ALA A 895 -5.18 -4.45 9.57
C ALA A 895 -5.09 -5.03 10.99
N SER A 896 -6.11 -4.88 11.84
CA SER A 896 -6.04 -5.38 13.22
C SER A 896 -6.09 -6.91 13.23
N ASP A 897 -4.99 -7.53 13.67
CA ASP A 897 -4.89 -8.98 13.78
C ASP A 897 -5.90 -9.55 14.78
N TRP A 898 -6.13 -8.88 15.93
CA TRP A 898 -7.17 -9.30 16.87
C TRP A 898 -8.56 -9.26 16.22
N LEU A 899 -8.90 -8.20 15.47
CA LEU A 899 -10.19 -8.11 14.77
C LEU A 899 -10.34 -9.23 13.73
N PHE A 900 -9.31 -9.44 12.91
CA PHE A 900 -9.32 -10.50 11.90
C PHE A 900 -9.47 -11.88 12.53
N MET A 901 -8.72 -12.19 13.60
CA MET A 901 -8.84 -13.46 14.34
C MET A 901 -10.22 -13.63 14.98
N LYS A 902 -10.77 -12.59 15.61
CA LYS A 902 -12.11 -12.61 16.22
C LYS A 902 -13.19 -12.95 15.19
N LEU A 903 -13.17 -12.28 14.03
CA LEU A 903 -14.09 -12.52 12.92
C LEU A 903 -13.88 -13.91 12.30
N GLN A 904 -12.63 -14.31 12.04
CA GLN A 904 -12.31 -15.60 11.44
C GLN A 904 -12.78 -16.77 12.32
N ASN A 905 -12.66 -16.65 13.64
CA ASN A 905 -13.11 -17.66 14.61
C ASN A 905 -14.64 -17.79 14.66
N HIS A 906 -15.39 -16.72 14.38
CA HIS A 906 -16.87 -16.77 14.27
C HIS A 906 -17.34 -17.31 12.90
N LEU A 907 -16.67 -16.91 11.81
CA LEU A 907 -17.12 -17.19 10.45
C LEU A 907 -16.72 -18.59 9.94
N ARG A 908 -15.55 -19.12 10.32
CA ARG A 908 -15.13 -20.49 9.92
C ARG A 908 -16.13 -21.58 10.33
N PRO A 909 -16.67 -21.63 11.57
CA PRO A 909 -17.71 -22.58 11.95
C PRO A 909 -19.00 -22.50 11.13
N LEU A 910 -19.27 -21.36 10.48
CA LEU A 910 -20.43 -21.15 9.62
C LEU A 910 -20.20 -21.63 8.17
N GLY A 911 -19.02 -22.17 7.86
CA GLY A 911 -18.66 -22.65 6.52
C GLY A 911 -18.31 -21.54 5.52
N LEU A 912 -17.98 -20.34 6.01
CA LEU A 912 -17.60 -19.19 5.18
C LEU A 912 -16.07 -19.10 5.05
N ASP A 913 -15.57 -19.00 3.81
CA ASP A 913 -14.18 -18.66 3.53
C ASP A 913 -13.97 -17.17 3.82
N PHE A 914 -13.15 -16.87 4.83
CA PHE A 914 -12.88 -15.50 5.31
C PHE A 914 -11.41 -15.12 5.12
N CYS A 915 -11.16 -14.12 4.28
CA CYS A 915 -9.84 -13.68 3.86
C CYS A 915 -9.71 -12.14 3.86
N ARG A 916 -8.46 -11.66 3.93
CA ARG A 916 -8.11 -10.23 3.85
C ARG A 916 -7.19 -9.99 2.64
N PRO A 917 -7.74 -9.60 1.46
CA PRO A 917 -6.94 -9.31 0.27
C PRO A 917 -5.89 -8.24 0.57
N ASP A 918 -4.64 -8.51 0.24
CA ASP A 918 -3.51 -7.66 0.64
C ASP A 918 -2.61 -7.31 -0.55
N SER A 919 -3.19 -6.48 -1.41
CA SER A 919 -2.56 -5.19 -1.69
C SER A 919 -3.06 -4.18 -0.64
N HIS A 920 -2.46 -2.98 -0.53
CA HIS A 920 -2.78 -1.97 0.49
C HIS A 920 -4.30 -1.76 0.76
N THR A 921 -4.89 -2.43 1.76
CA THR A 921 -6.32 -2.27 2.10
C THR A 921 -6.68 -0.83 2.48
N ALA A 922 -5.68 -0.10 2.98
CA ALA A 922 -5.68 1.34 3.20
C ALA A 922 -6.01 2.19 1.94
N LYS A 923 -5.80 1.65 0.74
CA LYS A 923 -6.05 2.25 -0.57
C LYS A 923 -7.17 1.56 -1.35
N ALA A 924 -7.84 0.57 -0.77
CA ALA A 924 -8.82 -0.27 -1.47
C ALA A 924 -9.90 0.55 -2.18
N VAL A 925 -10.44 1.55 -1.48
CA VAL A 925 -11.42 2.50 -2.01
C VAL A 925 -10.82 3.38 -3.11
N ALA A 926 -9.60 3.92 -2.94
CA ALA A 926 -8.94 4.79 -3.91
C ALA A 926 -8.63 4.08 -5.24
N ASP A 927 -7.93 2.95 -5.19
CA ASP A 927 -7.55 2.18 -6.38
C ASP A 927 -8.80 1.53 -7.01
N GLY A 928 -9.75 1.08 -6.17
CA GLY A 928 -11.05 0.57 -6.57
C GLY A 928 -11.94 1.59 -7.28
N ALA A 929 -11.85 2.87 -6.93
CA ALA A 929 -12.59 3.94 -7.61
C ALA A 929 -12.12 4.16 -9.06
N VAL A 930 -10.82 3.99 -9.35
CA VAL A 930 -10.32 3.99 -10.74
C VAL A 930 -10.83 2.77 -11.48
N ALA A 931 -10.72 1.57 -10.88
CA ALA A 931 -11.21 0.34 -11.49
C ALA A 931 -12.73 0.34 -11.72
N PHE A 932 -13.51 1.03 -10.88
CA PHE A 932 -14.94 1.28 -11.08
C PHE A 932 -15.20 2.10 -12.35
N PHE A 933 -14.47 3.21 -12.53
CA PHE A 933 -14.62 4.12 -13.67
C PHE A 933 -14.10 3.54 -14.99
N LEU A 934 -13.14 2.62 -14.95
CA LEU A 934 -12.63 1.94 -16.15
C LEU A 934 -13.49 0.74 -16.58
N ASP A 935 -13.98 -0.07 -15.64
CA ASP A 935 -14.56 -1.38 -15.97
C ASP A 935 -16.09 -1.49 -15.85
N HIS A 936 -16.76 -0.60 -15.09
CA HIS A 936 -18.22 -0.58 -14.88
C HIS A 936 -18.88 -1.98 -14.70
N ARG A 937 -18.41 -2.77 -13.72
CA ARG A 937 -18.74 -4.21 -13.64
C ARG A 937 -20.10 -4.51 -12.97
N VAL A 938 -20.59 -3.64 -12.10
CA VAL A 938 -21.86 -3.84 -11.36
C VAL A 938 -23.05 -3.45 -12.25
N SER A 939 -23.78 -4.46 -12.77
CA SER A 939 -24.89 -4.25 -13.72
C SER A 939 -26.25 -4.06 -13.05
N ALA A 940 -26.43 -4.54 -11.81
CA ALA A 940 -27.65 -4.35 -11.04
C ALA A 940 -27.40 -4.17 -9.53
N ARG A 941 -28.30 -3.42 -8.88
CA ARG A 941 -28.27 -2.97 -7.49
C ARG A 941 -29.60 -3.26 -6.79
N VAL A 942 -29.67 -3.18 -5.46
CA VAL A 942 -30.89 -3.42 -4.67
C VAL A 942 -31.41 -2.13 -4.03
N ALA A 943 -32.66 -1.77 -4.31
CA ALA A 943 -33.30 -0.59 -3.75
C ALA A 943 -33.41 -0.65 -2.21
N LYS A 944 -32.56 0.12 -1.51
CA LYS A 944 -32.46 0.14 -0.03
C LYS A 944 -33.73 0.63 0.68
N PHE A 945 -34.54 1.46 0.01
CA PHE A 945 -35.76 2.06 0.55
C PHE A 945 -36.91 2.05 -0.47
N THR A 946 -38.10 2.47 -0.03
CA THR A 946 -39.24 2.70 -0.93
C THR A 946 -39.29 4.17 -1.33
N TYR A 947 -39.20 4.46 -2.63
CA TYR A 947 -39.13 5.81 -3.18
C TYR A 947 -40.43 6.16 -3.91
N GLY A 948 -40.87 7.41 -3.81
CA GLY A 948 -42.11 7.87 -4.43
C GLY A 948 -42.32 9.37 -4.26
N THR A 949 -43.58 9.79 -4.20
CA THR A 949 -43.95 11.19 -3.94
C THR A 949 -45.20 11.29 -3.05
N ARG A 950 -45.38 12.43 -2.40
CA ARG A 950 -46.63 12.79 -1.71
C ARG A 950 -47.64 13.25 -2.76
N CYS A 951 -48.85 12.70 -2.70
CA CYS A 951 -49.92 13.02 -3.63
C CYS A 951 -51.27 13.16 -2.93
N ALA A 952 -52.30 13.51 -3.70
CA ALA A 952 -53.68 13.38 -3.27
C ALA A 952 -54.30 12.14 -3.94
N THR A 953 -54.80 11.19 -3.14
CA THR A 953 -55.49 9.99 -3.65
C THR A 953 -56.99 10.22 -3.74
N GLN A 954 -57.70 9.49 -4.59
CA GLN A 954 -59.15 9.65 -4.71
C GLN A 954 -59.87 9.12 -3.47
N PHE A 955 -60.82 9.88 -2.94
CA PHE A 955 -61.64 9.42 -1.82
C PHE A 955 -62.48 8.21 -2.24
N ASP A 956 -62.50 7.19 -1.39
CA ASP A 956 -63.36 6.02 -1.54
C ASP A 956 -64.13 5.83 -0.24
N ARG A 957 -65.46 5.74 -0.36
CA ARG A 957 -66.37 5.52 0.75
C ARG A 957 -66.33 4.08 1.29
N ASN A 958 -65.62 3.17 0.63
CA ASN A 958 -65.51 1.77 1.04
C ASN A 958 -64.26 1.51 1.90
N ASP A 959 -63.10 2.05 1.51
CA ASP A 959 -61.82 1.91 2.22
C ASP A 959 -61.89 2.45 3.67
N PRO A 960 -61.56 1.65 4.71
CA PRO A 960 -61.60 2.08 6.11
C PRO A 960 -60.63 3.22 6.46
N GLN A 961 -59.42 3.26 5.88
CA GLN A 961 -58.46 4.34 6.08
C GLN A 961 -58.91 5.64 5.41
N HIS A 962 -59.68 5.55 4.32
CA HIS A 962 -60.30 6.70 3.68
C HIS A 962 -61.44 7.26 4.55
N LYS A 963 -62.29 6.39 5.13
CA LYS A 963 -63.34 6.79 6.10
C LYS A 963 -62.76 7.56 7.30
N LEU A 964 -61.67 7.08 7.87
CA LEU A 964 -60.98 7.75 8.99
C LEU A 964 -60.47 9.16 8.64
N ARG A 965 -60.15 9.42 7.37
CA ARG A 965 -59.69 10.71 6.85
C ARG A 965 -60.80 11.52 6.14
N ALA A 966 -62.08 11.12 6.25
CA ALA A 966 -63.17 11.76 5.50
C ALA A 966 -63.34 13.26 5.82
N SER A 967 -62.93 13.71 7.01
CA SER A 967 -62.87 15.14 7.39
C SER A 967 -61.81 15.94 6.64
N MET A 968 -60.82 15.28 6.05
CA MET A 968 -59.74 15.87 5.25
C MET A 968 -60.03 15.84 3.73
N ALA A 969 -61.24 15.44 3.33
CA ALA A 969 -61.60 15.22 1.94
C ALA A 969 -61.85 16.54 1.18
N VAL A 970 -60.99 16.84 0.21
CA VAL A 970 -61.00 18.10 -0.57
C VAL A 970 -61.63 17.88 -1.96
N PRO A 971 -62.60 18.69 -2.40
CA PRO A 971 -63.08 18.66 -3.78
C PRO A 971 -62.06 19.32 -4.73
N ARG A 972 -61.77 18.66 -5.86
CA ARG A 972 -60.98 19.23 -6.97
C ARG A 972 -61.90 19.91 -8.00
N PRO A 973 -61.38 20.83 -8.85
CA PRO A 973 -62.19 21.50 -9.87
C PRO A 973 -62.93 20.55 -10.81
N SER A 974 -62.35 19.37 -11.12
CA SER A 974 -63.00 18.29 -11.89
C SER A 974 -64.26 17.68 -11.26
N GLY A 975 -64.56 17.98 -9.99
CA GLY A 975 -65.60 17.32 -9.20
C GLY A 975 -65.12 16.06 -8.47
N ARG A 976 -63.85 15.67 -8.61
CA ARG A 976 -63.26 14.55 -7.86
C ARG A 976 -62.99 14.95 -6.42
N THR A 977 -63.50 14.19 -5.45
CA THR A 977 -63.09 14.30 -4.05
C THR A 977 -61.79 13.53 -3.82
N VAL A 978 -60.80 14.15 -3.18
CA VAL A 978 -59.49 13.55 -2.91
C VAL A 978 -59.08 13.71 -1.44
N LEU A 979 -58.24 12.80 -0.95
CA LEU A 979 -57.57 12.87 0.35
C LEU A 979 -56.11 13.33 0.16
N PRO A 980 -55.62 14.32 0.91
CA PRO A 980 -54.20 14.70 0.92
C PRO A 980 -53.34 13.66 1.66
N ASN A 981 -52.03 13.92 1.75
CA ASN A 981 -51.05 13.13 2.50
C ASN A 981 -50.92 11.65 2.10
N ALA A 982 -51.42 11.25 0.93
CA ALA A 982 -51.17 9.91 0.40
C ALA A 982 -49.72 9.81 -0.10
N PHE A 983 -49.09 8.66 0.10
CA PHE A 983 -47.79 8.35 -0.50
C PHE A 983 -48.00 7.43 -1.71
N SER A 984 -47.33 7.75 -2.82
CA SER A 984 -47.38 6.97 -4.05
C SER A 984 -45.98 6.43 -4.35
N ALA A 985 -45.72 5.20 -3.91
CA ALA A 985 -44.48 4.48 -4.24
C ALA A 985 -44.32 4.31 -5.76
N ILE A 986 -43.11 4.53 -6.25
CA ILE A 986 -42.67 4.38 -7.65
C ILE A 986 -41.66 3.23 -7.74
N LEU A 987 -40.76 3.14 -6.76
CA LEU A 987 -39.83 2.03 -6.54
C LEU A 987 -39.99 1.51 -5.10
N THR A 988 -39.94 0.19 -4.91
CA THR A 988 -40.11 -0.48 -3.61
C THR A 988 -38.78 -0.99 -3.04
N LYS A 989 -38.63 -0.99 -1.71
CA LYS A 989 -37.50 -1.62 -1.00
C LYS A 989 -37.30 -3.07 -1.47
N GLY A 990 -36.05 -3.49 -1.67
CA GLY A 990 -35.67 -4.83 -2.14
C GLY A 990 -35.78 -5.05 -3.65
N THR A 991 -36.12 -4.03 -4.45
CA THR A 991 -36.25 -4.18 -5.92
C THR A 991 -34.89 -4.11 -6.61
N ALA A 992 -34.59 -5.07 -7.49
CA ALA A 992 -33.40 -5.01 -8.35
C ALA A 992 -33.52 -3.91 -9.43
N VAL A 993 -32.49 -3.06 -9.54
CA VAL A 993 -32.41 -1.90 -10.44
C VAL A 993 -31.13 -1.98 -11.28
N SER A 994 -31.19 -1.65 -12.58
CA SER A 994 -30.03 -1.61 -13.48
C SER A 994 -29.95 -0.25 -14.18
N GLU A 995 -28.80 0.10 -14.77
CA GLU A 995 -28.55 1.44 -15.33
C GLU A 995 -29.61 1.89 -16.33
N THR A 996 -30.06 0.96 -17.18
CA THR A 996 -31.04 1.17 -18.25
C THR A 996 -32.50 1.06 -17.81
N LYS A 997 -32.78 0.84 -16.51
CA LYS A 997 -34.12 0.50 -16.01
C LYS A 997 -34.81 1.70 -15.36
N GLU A 998 -35.66 2.35 -16.13
CA GLU A 998 -36.57 3.39 -15.65
C GLU A 998 -37.71 2.83 -14.79
N PHE A 999 -38.00 3.53 -13.68
CA PHE A 999 -39.19 3.33 -12.86
C PHE A 999 -40.07 4.57 -12.95
N SER A 1000 -41.15 4.48 -13.72
CA SER A 1000 -42.01 5.63 -14.02
C SER A 1000 -43.43 5.49 -13.45
N LYS A 1001 -44.02 6.62 -13.06
CA LYS A 1001 -45.42 6.68 -12.60
C LYS A 1001 -46.07 8.01 -12.94
N SER A 1002 -47.30 7.97 -13.44
CA SER A 1002 -48.04 9.15 -13.89
C SER A 1002 -48.86 9.81 -12.78
N PHE A 1003 -48.87 11.14 -12.81
CA PHE A 1003 -49.53 12.04 -11.88
C PHE A 1003 -50.30 13.14 -12.64
N ILE A 1004 -51.23 13.79 -11.94
CA ILE A 1004 -52.19 14.72 -12.55
C ILE A 1004 -52.32 15.96 -11.66
N THR A 1005 -52.07 17.13 -12.25
CA THR A 1005 -52.32 18.44 -11.63
C THR A 1005 -53.59 19.06 -12.21
N GLU A 1006 -54.49 19.54 -11.36
CA GLU A 1006 -55.74 20.21 -11.75
C GLU A 1006 -55.79 21.62 -11.12
N VAL A 1007 -55.74 22.68 -11.94
CA VAL A 1007 -55.65 24.09 -11.50
C VAL A 1007 -56.75 24.95 -12.15
N VAL A 1008 -57.15 26.04 -11.48
CA VAL A 1008 -58.16 26.98 -12.02
C VAL A 1008 -57.52 28.12 -12.83
N ASP A 1009 -56.35 28.60 -12.41
CA ASP A 1009 -55.54 29.53 -13.21
C ASP A 1009 -54.65 28.75 -14.18
N ARG A 1010 -54.55 29.27 -15.42
CA ARG A 1010 -53.70 28.75 -16.48
C ARG A 1010 -52.22 29.02 -16.20
N SER A 1011 -51.88 30.10 -15.49
CA SER A 1011 -50.48 30.44 -15.19
C SER A 1011 -49.80 29.39 -14.30
N ALA A 1012 -50.57 28.70 -13.47
CA ALA A 1012 -50.09 27.60 -12.63
C ALA A 1012 -49.70 26.32 -13.43
N CYS A 1013 -49.94 26.27 -14.74
CA CYS A 1013 -49.39 25.26 -15.65
C CYS A 1013 -48.01 25.65 -16.22
N ASN A 1014 -47.47 26.83 -15.91
CA ASN A 1014 -46.16 27.25 -16.43
C ASN A 1014 -44.98 26.45 -15.86
N MET A 1015 -45.12 25.87 -14.68
CA MET A 1015 -44.05 25.09 -14.04
C MET A 1015 -44.62 23.93 -13.24
N ILE A 1016 -44.12 22.72 -13.46
CA ILE A 1016 -44.33 21.60 -12.54
C ILE A 1016 -43.24 21.65 -11.46
N THR A 1017 -43.61 21.36 -10.22
CA THR A 1017 -42.69 21.13 -9.11
C THR A 1017 -43.22 19.94 -8.32
N THR A 1018 -42.36 18.96 -8.01
CA THR A 1018 -42.77 17.79 -7.21
C THR A 1018 -41.59 17.25 -6.39
N GLU A 1019 -41.88 16.91 -5.14
CA GLU A 1019 -40.93 16.31 -4.20
C GLU A 1019 -40.76 14.79 -4.47
N VAL A 1020 -39.52 14.31 -4.51
CA VAL A 1020 -39.20 12.88 -4.44
C VAL A 1020 -38.92 12.53 -2.98
N ILE A 1021 -39.63 11.54 -2.45
CA ILE A 1021 -39.61 11.16 -1.03
C ILE A 1021 -39.17 9.71 -0.88
N CYS A 1022 -38.26 9.49 0.06
CA CYS A 1022 -37.87 8.18 0.57
C CYS A 1022 -38.69 7.83 1.83
N TYR A 1023 -39.22 6.61 1.88
CA TYR A 1023 -39.80 6.00 3.08
C TYR A 1023 -38.83 4.96 3.68
N ARG A 1024 -38.54 5.12 4.97
CA ARG A 1024 -37.48 4.39 5.70
C ARG A 1024 -37.99 3.38 6.74
N GLY A 1025 -39.29 3.35 7.01
CA GLY A 1025 -39.90 2.41 7.97
C GLY A 1025 -40.09 1.00 7.38
N ASP A 1026 -40.54 0.08 8.23
CA ASP A 1026 -40.66 -1.35 7.89
C ASP A 1026 -41.98 -1.75 7.23
N SER A 1027 -42.90 -0.80 6.99
CA SER A 1027 -44.14 -1.12 6.27
C SER A 1027 -43.84 -1.57 4.83
N PRO A 1028 -44.29 -2.76 4.39
CA PRO A 1028 -44.17 -3.19 2.99
C PRO A 1028 -45.12 -2.42 2.06
N SER A 1029 -46.02 -1.59 2.60
CA SER A 1029 -46.94 -0.77 1.81
C SER A 1029 -47.24 0.57 2.51
N PRO A 1030 -46.28 1.53 2.52
CA PRO A 1030 -46.54 2.88 3.00
C PRO A 1030 -47.63 3.54 2.14
N ARG A 1031 -48.79 3.86 2.73
CA ARG A 1031 -49.91 4.52 2.03
C ARG A 1031 -50.08 6.00 2.36
N TRP A 1032 -49.58 6.46 3.51
CA TRP A 1032 -49.85 7.81 4.03
C TRP A 1032 -48.62 8.42 4.72
N THR A 1033 -48.32 9.69 4.42
CA THR A 1033 -47.20 10.42 5.03
C THR A 1033 -47.52 11.01 6.42
N ASP A 1034 -48.71 10.72 6.97
CA ASP A 1034 -49.20 11.25 8.24
C ASP A 1034 -49.23 10.22 9.39
N LEU A 1035 -49.06 8.91 9.10
CA LEU A 1035 -48.99 7.84 10.10
C LEU A 1035 -47.61 7.75 10.75
N GLU A 1036 -46.57 7.84 9.93
CA GLU A 1036 -45.17 7.69 10.36
C GLU A 1036 -44.33 8.87 9.83
N PRO A 1037 -44.67 10.13 10.16
CA PRO A 1037 -44.08 11.31 9.49
C PRO A 1037 -42.55 11.39 9.62
N GLY A 1038 -41.97 10.85 10.71
CA GLY A 1038 -40.51 10.76 10.89
C GLY A 1038 -39.81 9.73 9.98
N MET A 1039 -40.56 8.82 9.34
CA MET A 1039 -40.03 7.82 8.41
C MET A 1039 -40.05 8.27 6.95
N PHE A 1040 -40.55 9.47 6.64
CA PHE A 1040 -40.55 10.05 5.30
C PHE A 1040 -39.55 11.20 5.20
N SER A 1041 -38.54 11.07 4.34
CA SER A 1041 -37.56 12.12 4.05
C SER A 1041 -37.60 12.53 2.58
N THR A 1042 -37.90 13.80 2.29
CA THR A 1042 -37.78 14.38 0.95
C THR A 1042 -36.31 14.40 0.54
N LEU A 1043 -35.99 13.77 -0.60
CA LEU A 1043 -34.64 13.66 -1.15
C LEU A 1043 -34.30 14.87 -2.02
N CYS A 1044 -35.19 15.23 -2.95
CA CYS A 1044 -35.04 16.35 -3.87
C CYS A 1044 -36.41 16.90 -4.30
N ASN A 1045 -36.39 18.09 -4.90
CA ASN A 1045 -37.51 18.60 -5.70
C ASN A 1045 -37.11 18.55 -7.17
N VAL A 1046 -37.98 18.02 -8.02
CA VAL A 1046 -37.83 18.08 -9.48
C VAL A 1046 -38.73 19.18 -10.01
N HIS A 1047 -38.18 20.01 -10.88
CA HIS A 1047 -38.86 21.15 -11.50
C HIS A 1047 -38.85 20.99 -13.03
N ALA A 1048 -39.81 21.59 -13.72
CA ALA A 1048 -39.87 21.61 -15.18
C ALA A 1048 -40.60 22.87 -15.69
N ASP A 1049 -40.03 23.58 -16.68
CA ASP A 1049 -40.73 24.65 -17.39
C ASP A 1049 -41.72 24.03 -18.39
N THR A 1050 -43.00 24.14 -18.06
CA THR A 1050 -44.10 23.66 -18.89
C THR A 1050 -44.92 24.82 -19.47
N SER A 1051 -44.34 26.02 -19.57
CA SER A 1051 -44.98 27.23 -20.12
C SER A 1051 -45.39 27.09 -21.60
N LYS A 1052 -44.82 26.12 -22.33
CA LYS A 1052 -45.31 25.71 -23.66
C LYS A 1052 -46.65 24.96 -23.56
N VAL A 1053 -46.72 23.96 -22.68
CA VAL A 1053 -47.97 23.24 -22.35
C VAL A 1053 -49.03 24.22 -21.85
N ALA A 1054 -48.66 25.18 -21.00
CA ALA A 1054 -49.57 26.23 -20.53
C ALA A 1054 -50.18 27.08 -21.66
N ARG A 1055 -49.51 27.21 -22.82
CA ARG A 1055 -50.02 27.94 -23.99
C ARG A 1055 -50.95 27.10 -24.86
N THR A 1056 -50.76 25.77 -24.95
CA THR A 1056 -51.60 24.87 -25.77
C THR A 1056 -52.72 24.17 -24.99
N ILE A 1057 -52.59 24.01 -23.67
CA ILE A 1057 -53.55 23.31 -22.81
C ILE A 1057 -54.97 23.90 -22.92
N SER A 1058 -55.92 23.06 -23.28
CA SER A 1058 -57.33 23.44 -23.47
C SER A 1058 -58.09 23.50 -22.14
N PRO A 1059 -58.96 24.50 -21.93
CA PRO A 1059 -59.79 24.58 -20.73
C PRO A 1059 -60.83 23.45 -20.70
N ARG A 1060 -60.94 22.78 -19.55
CA ARG A 1060 -62.00 21.81 -19.24
C ARG A 1060 -63.07 22.45 -18.36
N ARG A 1061 -64.28 21.91 -18.42
CA ARG A 1061 -65.39 22.25 -17.51
C ARG A 1061 -65.56 21.13 -16.48
N GLY A 1062 -65.60 21.52 -15.21
CA GLY A 1062 -65.71 20.63 -14.07
C GLY A 1062 -67.06 20.75 -13.37
N TYR A 1063 -67.09 20.49 -12.06
CA TYR A 1063 -68.32 20.55 -11.28
C TYR A 1063 -68.93 21.97 -11.30
N ALA A 1064 -70.26 22.04 -11.35
CA ALA A 1064 -71.03 23.28 -11.52
C ALA A 1064 -70.61 24.16 -12.74
N GLY A 1065 -69.89 23.60 -13.72
CA GLY A 1065 -69.41 24.33 -14.90
C GLY A 1065 -68.13 25.12 -14.70
N LEU A 1066 -67.47 25.01 -13.54
CA LEU A 1066 -66.19 25.66 -13.23
C LEU A 1066 -65.13 25.35 -14.31
N GLN A 1067 -64.49 26.38 -14.85
CA GLN A 1067 -63.38 26.20 -15.79
C GLN A 1067 -62.08 25.84 -15.05
N PHE A 1068 -61.37 24.83 -15.56
CA PHE A 1068 -60.09 24.38 -15.00
C PHE A 1068 -59.18 23.79 -16.08
N TYR A 1069 -57.90 23.68 -15.78
CA TYR A 1069 -56.89 23.05 -16.63
C TYR A 1069 -56.38 21.79 -15.94
N ARG A 1070 -56.10 20.74 -16.72
CA ARG A 1070 -55.58 19.46 -16.24
C ARG A 1070 -54.32 19.11 -17.00
N GLN A 1071 -53.21 19.05 -16.29
CA GLN A 1071 -51.89 18.71 -16.81
C GLN A 1071 -51.50 17.31 -16.31
N GLU A 1072 -50.96 16.50 -17.20
CA GLU A 1072 -50.55 15.12 -16.92
C GLU A 1072 -49.05 15.00 -17.13
N PHE A 1073 -48.36 14.37 -16.19
CA PHE A 1073 -46.92 14.19 -16.19
C PHE A 1073 -46.57 12.85 -15.57
N SER A 1074 -45.37 12.35 -15.82
CA SER A 1074 -44.81 11.20 -15.14
C SER A 1074 -43.53 11.59 -14.42
N ILE A 1075 -43.37 11.12 -13.20
CA ILE A 1075 -42.06 11.10 -12.54
C ILE A 1075 -41.37 9.81 -13.03
N ILE A 1076 -40.15 9.94 -13.54
CA ILE A 1076 -39.29 8.84 -13.94
C ILE A 1076 -38.10 8.83 -12.99
N LEU A 1077 -37.81 7.69 -12.38
CA LEU A 1077 -36.65 7.49 -11.52
C LEU A 1077 -35.69 6.46 -12.14
N MET A 1078 -34.40 6.75 -12.14
CA MET A 1078 -33.33 5.85 -12.58
C MET A 1078 -32.34 5.65 -11.44
N PHE A 1079 -31.94 4.40 -11.20
CA PHE A 1079 -31.28 3.97 -9.95
C PHE A 1079 -30.08 3.03 -10.14
N GLY A 1080 -29.69 2.69 -11.37
CA GLY A 1080 -28.61 1.72 -11.59
C GLY A 1080 -27.18 2.26 -11.46
N LEU A 1081 -27.03 3.59 -11.47
CA LEU A 1081 -25.79 4.28 -11.08
C LEU A 1081 -25.82 4.65 -9.60
N THR A 1082 -24.69 5.10 -9.05
CA THR A 1082 -24.56 5.56 -7.66
C THR A 1082 -25.39 6.79 -7.30
N GLU A 1083 -25.92 7.51 -8.30
CA GLU A 1083 -26.74 8.70 -8.14
C GLU A 1083 -28.18 8.45 -8.60
N LEU A 1084 -29.15 8.76 -7.72
CA LEU A 1084 -30.56 8.82 -8.09
C LEU A 1084 -30.79 9.97 -9.09
N GLN A 1085 -31.18 9.62 -10.31
CA GLN A 1085 -31.69 10.59 -11.28
C GLN A 1085 -33.21 10.55 -11.32
N ALA A 1086 -33.84 11.72 -11.25
CA ALA A 1086 -35.29 11.87 -11.22
C ALA A 1086 -35.73 12.92 -12.25
N GLN A 1087 -36.52 12.51 -13.24
CA GLN A 1087 -36.97 13.36 -14.34
C GLN A 1087 -38.50 13.55 -14.34
N LEU A 1088 -38.96 14.64 -14.96
CA LEU A 1088 -40.35 14.88 -15.29
C LEU A 1088 -40.56 14.71 -16.80
N CYS A 1089 -41.48 13.83 -17.17
CA CYS A 1089 -41.91 13.58 -18.54
C CYS A 1089 -43.34 14.08 -18.75
N TRP A 1090 -43.62 14.76 -19.86
CA TRP A 1090 -44.97 15.20 -20.23
C TRP A 1090 -45.21 15.09 -21.75
N LYS A 1091 -46.43 15.44 -22.16
CA LYS A 1091 -46.82 15.54 -23.57
C LYS A 1091 -47.09 16.99 -23.93
N GLU A 1092 -46.56 17.42 -25.07
CA GLU A 1092 -46.88 18.71 -25.69
C GLU A 1092 -47.81 18.44 -26.88
N ASP A 1093 -49.09 18.81 -26.79
CA ASP A 1093 -49.98 18.82 -27.95
C ASP A 1093 -49.56 19.97 -28.89
N VAL A 1094 -48.69 19.67 -29.85
CA VAL A 1094 -48.24 20.58 -30.91
C VAL A 1094 -49.15 20.39 -32.13
N SER A 1095 -49.84 21.45 -32.56
CA SER A 1095 -50.82 21.39 -33.66
C SER A 1095 -50.24 21.16 -35.05
N ASP A 1096 -48.92 21.33 -35.21
CA ASP A 1096 -48.25 21.44 -36.52
C ASP A 1096 -46.95 20.61 -36.62
N SER A 1097 -46.98 19.36 -36.15
CA SER A 1097 -46.04 18.31 -36.62
C SER A 1097 -46.70 16.93 -36.58
N ARG A 1098 -46.08 15.92 -37.21
CA ARG A 1098 -46.57 14.52 -37.18
C ARG A 1098 -45.99 13.69 -36.02
N ASP A 1099 -45.21 14.32 -35.14
CA ASP A 1099 -44.41 13.64 -34.13
C ASP A 1099 -45.01 13.85 -32.73
N LEU A 1100 -45.93 12.96 -32.33
CA LEU A 1100 -46.46 12.86 -30.97
C LEU A 1100 -45.42 12.23 -30.01
N ALA A 1101 -44.22 12.80 -29.98
CA ALA A 1101 -43.16 12.38 -29.08
C ALA A 1101 -43.39 12.90 -27.65
N PRO A 1102 -43.23 12.07 -26.60
CA PRO A 1102 -43.15 12.58 -25.24
C PRO A 1102 -41.88 13.43 -25.08
N ARG A 1103 -41.95 14.48 -24.25
CA ARG A 1103 -40.75 15.22 -23.82
C ARG A 1103 -40.42 14.87 -22.38
N CYS A 1104 -39.17 14.51 -22.15
CA CYS A 1104 -38.49 14.67 -20.88
C CYS A 1104 -37.68 15.95 -20.91
N ASP A 1105 -37.50 16.59 -19.76
CA ASP A 1105 -36.58 17.72 -19.58
C ASP A 1105 -35.47 17.32 -18.61
N ILE A 1106 -34.23 17.63 -18.96
CA ILE A 1106 -33.02 17.11 -18.31
C ILE A 1106 -32.31 18.21 -17.51
N ASP A 1107 -33.07 18.97 -16.71
CA ASP A 1107 -32.51 19.88 -15.68
C ASP A 1107 -32.47 19.18 -14.30
N ALA A 1108 -32.18 17.87 -14.29
CA ALA A 1108 -32.22 17.01 -13.09
C ALA A 1108 -31.22 15.82 -13.08
N ARG A 1109 -29.97 16.02 -13.56
CA ARG A 1109 -28.85 15.58 -12.70
C ARG A 1109 -28.93 16.50 -11.49
N ALA A 1110 -29.35 16.00 -10.34
CA ALA A 1110 -29.99 16.80 -9.27
C ALA A 1110 -29.20 18.06 -8.85
N MET A 1111 -29.44 19.19 -9.52
CA MET A 1111 -28.84 20.47 -9.19
C MET A 1111 -29.61 21.10 -8.04
N PHE A 1112 -29.25 20.73 -6.81
CA PHE A 1112 -29.67 21.43 -5.59
C PHE A 1112 -29.09 22.85 -5.55
N ARG A 1113 -29.68 23.77 -6.33
CA ARG A 1113 -29.26 25.17 -6.33
C ARG A 1113 -29.62 25.82 -5.00
N GLY A 1114 -28.59 26.22 -4.25
CA GLY A 1114 -28.74 27.29 -3.26
C GLY A 1114 -29.22 28.57 -3.96
N LEU A 1115 -30.08 29.33 -3.29
CA LEU A 1115 -30.66 30.57 -3.81
C LEU A 1115 -29.56 31.62 -4.06
N ASN A 1116 -29.42 32.06 -5.32
CA ASN A 1116 -28.90 33.38 -5.69
C ASN A 1116 -29.32 33.73 -7.13
N GLU A 1117 -29.26 35.02 -7.48
CA GLU A 1117 -30.18 35.63 -8.45
C GLU A 1117 -29.75 35.59 -9.93
N GLY A 1118 -30.72 35.29 -10.80
CA GLY A 1118 -31.02 36.09 -12.00
C GLY A 1118 -30.02 36.18 -13.16
N LYS A 1119 -30.21 35.33 -14.18
CA LYS A 1119 -30.13 35.70 -15.61
C LYS A 1119 -30.74 34.65 -16.53
N GLU A 1120 -31.34 35.10 -17.63
CA GLU A 1120 -31.99 34.26 -18.64
C GLU A 1120 -30.98 33.50 -19.52
N ARG A 1121 -31.36 32.31 -20.00
CA ARG A 1121 -30.71 31.63 -21.14
C ARG A 1121 -31.75 30.91 -22.01
N THR A 1122 -31.45 30.80 -23.30
CA THR A 1122 -32.26 30.13 -24.32
C THR A 1122 -31.97 28.62 -24.40
N PRO A 1123 -32.95 27.79 -24.81
CA PRO A 1123 -32.76 26.35 -24.93
C PRO A 1123 -31.99 25.97 -26.21
N LEU A 1124 -31.06 25.03 -26.09
CA LEU A 1124 -30.42 24.33 -27.20
C LEU A 1124 -30.86 22.87 -27.23
N THR A 1125 -30.95 22.29 -28.43
CA THR A 1125 -31.29 20.88 -28.64
C THR A 1125 -30.01 20.06 -28.82
N TYR A 1126 -29.91 18.93 -28.13
CA TYR A 1126 -28.81 17.98 -28.28
C TYR A 1126 -29.23 16.78 -29.15
N ASP A 1127 -28.30 16.30 -29.97
CA ASP A 1127 -28.41 15.07 -30.74
C ASP A 1127 -27.89 13.88 -29.91
N THR A 1128 -28.58 12.75 -29.95
CA THR A 1128 -28.35 11.59 -29.06
C THR A 1128 -27.37 10.56 -29.65
N ASN A 1129 -26.45 11.00 -30.51
CA ASN A 1129 -25.53 10.13 -31.26
C ASN A 1129 -24.03 10.41 -30.99
N ALA A 1130 -23.65 10.56 -29.73
CA ALA A 1130 -22.24 10.58 -29.33
C ALA A 1130 -21.67 9.14 -29.29
N ARG A 1131 -20.99 8.71 -30.36
CA ARG A 1131 -20.14 7.50 -30.30
C ARG A 1131 -18.92 7.78 -29.42
N ILE A 1132 -18.64 6.90 -28.47
CA ILE A 1132 -17.36 6.85 -27.78
C ILE A 1132 -16.27 6.58 -28.83
N LEU A 1133 -15.22 7.40 -28.83
CA LEU A 1133 -14.05 7.27 -29.69
C LEU A 1133 -12.84 6.95 -28.83
N ASP A 1134 -11.97 6.04 -29.29
CA ASP A 1134 -10.76 5.61 -28.58
C ASP A 1134 -9.83 6.78 -28.23
N ARG A 1135 -9.93 7.26 -26.99
CA ARG A 1135 -8.95 8.07 -26.29
C ARG A 1135 -9.02 7.75 -24.80
N SER A 1136 -7.96 7.16 -24.25
CA SER A 1136 -7.87 6.87 -22.81
C SER A 1136 -7.96 8.16 -22.00
N PRO A 1137 -8.97 8.35 -21.12
CA PRO A 1137 -9.07 9.52 -20.27
C PRO A 1137 -8.04 9.46 -19.13
N ALA A 1138 -7.58 10.62 -18.68
CA ALA A 1138 -6.76 10.71 -17.47
C ALA A 1138 -7.68 10.85 -16.25
N ALA A 1139 -7.74 9.83 -15.40
CA ALA A 1139 -8.52 9.85 -14.16
C ALA A 1139 -7.66 10.18 -12.94
N VAL A 1140 -8.18 10.97 -12.01
CA VAL A 1140 -7.57 11.31 -10.72
C VAL A 1140 -8.58 11.03 -9.61
N VAL A 1141 -8.14 10.40 -8.52
CA VAL A 1141 -9.00 10.02 -7.40
C VAL A 1141 -8.58 10.72 -6.13
N PHE A 1142 -9.56 11.17 -5.36
CA PHE A 1142 -9.37 11.60 -3.98
C PHE A 1142 -10.22 10.73 -3.07
N ASP A 1143 -9.55 9.94 -2.23
CA ASP A 1143 -10.26 9.15 -1.25
C ASP A 1143 -10.79 10.05 -0.14
N GLN A 1144 -12.10 10.01 0.07
CA GLN A 1144 -12.82 10.90 0.98
C GLN A 1144 -12.87 10.36 2.41
N VAL A 1145 -12.40 9.13 2.67
CA VAL A 1145 -12.58 8.32 3.89
C VAL A 1145 -12.84 9.14 5.15
N VAL A 1146 -13.90 8.80 5.89
CA VAL A 1146 -14.23 9.40 7.19
C VAL A 1146 -13.24 8.89 8.27
N GLU A 1147 -11.96 9.18 8.08
CA GLU A 1147 -10.86 8.70 8.91
C GLU A 1147 -10.23 9.82 9.73
N ALA A 1148 -10.39 9.68 11.04
CA ALA A 1148 -9.51 10.25 12.03
C ALA A 1148 -8.08 9.70 11.88
N ALA A 1149 -7.11 10.50 12.35
CA ALA A 1149 -5.81 9.98 12.75
C ALA A 1149 -5.93 9.20 14.07
#